data_AF-A0A842N213-F1
#
_entry.id   AF-A0A842N213-F1
#
_cell.length_a   1.000
_cell.length_b   1.000
_cell.length_c   1.000
_cell.angle_alpha   90.00
_cell.angle_beta   90.00
_cell.angle_gamma   90.00
#
_symmetry.space_group_name_H-M   'P 1'
#
loop_
_entity.id
_entity.type
_entity.pdbx_description
1 polymer ?
#
loop_
_entity_poly.entity_id
_entity_poly.type
_entity_poly.pdbx_seq_one_letter_code
_entity_poly.pdbx_strand_id
1 'polypeptide(L)'
;MASVISTSTVSAAPGATFSPTFARANTRIKVTVTVTNGYATDNIDNVVIKFTSQFSQPIGYHENIVLAAENMENAVPYLKYAGENLKLAEENKKSAGPDIKAAGDNLSLITQGDWLAENVTAGAGTADENAYVNVSLAASNLKLAGEAIAKSVENLEYIYEKLKAAGDYLVLASGYENAENIENINASAAENVWSAGDNIRSAAENLRQGDLENAGLKLMVAGDNLKGAGDNFSDPELKAYFQAAGEILKTAGQKLVDAGNYLDDAAYALQLAEDYLTSSGNYLENHWFLETAGANLQIAASHIENAGKVLSVNMPAAGDNLKCAADNLENVAKELGVDLGMDDISAAATDLGQAADNLINNGMVDITTAGDELISAANNLSSGAAKMKATANELQPTTWDIDTTGADYVEFDAIGDNVITPGASETFVFLITTPDINTENTYTVSVLVSKEETVYTSYEIVGTFTMTVDGEEPTLTITVTQTGVPDNNLVGNKLNNGVAKITVVASEKLQDIGQAIIENSEGTQENLLPPINLSTTDGITFTATFSVGEWDDNSCRVRITSAKDLAGNESTDMVQSFTVDTRAPIIDDGLMGIVSGARENVVQPGTGKVFRYVDNVTTKSVIVTVRDNAPGASDENTRVVSVIVNNVAMTRDPMVENRWTKTITLSEGYNAIVEVKAYDKTGNVATDNVENIFIDTKAPTIEFVSIAGKTWTDGVYINDNTPQLKLVIKDPGYPDTGLGIPRDNLKVWLDNDDNYLNDTPYWELENMAAWDYGLAGVFENLIDNALPENTYYVVVWASDNLWHAGENGTVASRKFIVDVTKPQAPTSVVGSVSTGTTPADAKPTSTSSITITGEAESKATIKVYTTTDGGVTWTEYTEGRTTAGSTWTTSVKLTGFAGKVLGIAVTATDLAGNESAKYEVGYLIYTPAPPSNLAGSLAAGATAALAKATAVSTLNLTGTATPNHTIKVYTTTDAGVTWTEYTAGKTTASATGAWTTSVQLSGFAGKTVGIAVTATDEGGNESTKTIYGYLIYDANAPSVEITSPASGTTTDQATIQITGRVTKDAWESYSNITLTLQVGTGAVEVPIGSDGTFVYSVALAEGLNTIVARATDGVNVGTPVSITVTRTVTPWST
;
A
#
# COMPACT_ATOMS: atom_id res chain seq x y z
N MET A 1 94.85 -30.39 43.18
CA MET A 1 93.71 -31.04 43.85
C MET A 1 92.80 -31.55 42.75
N ALA A 2 92.78 -32.87 42.57
CA ALA A 2 91.90 -33.55 41.62
C ALA A 2 90.48 -33.57 42.18
N SER A 3 89.48 -33.23 41.36
CA SER A 3 88.08 -33.55 41.64
C SER A 3 87.58 -34.41 40.49
N VAL A 4 87.56 -35.72 40.75
CA VAL A 4 86.87 -36.71 39.95
C VAL A 4 85.37 -36.40 40.05
N ILE A 5 84.75 -35.99 38.95
CA ILE A 5 83.29 -36.01 38.83
C ILE A 5 82.95 -37.42 38.36
N SER A 6 82.40 -38.25 39.25
CA SER A 6 81.82 -39.53 38.88
C SER A 6 80.50 -39.25 38.16
N THR A 7 80.42 -39.58 36.87
CA THR A 7 79.14 -39.72 36.17
C THR A 7 78.45 -40.95 36.72
N SER A 8 77.57 -40.78 37.71
CA SER A 8 76.58 -41.77 38.07
C SER A 8 75.58 -41.86 36.93
N THR A 9 75.71 -42.87 36.07
CA THR A 9 74.64 -43.32 35.18
C THR A 9 73.48 -43.75 36.07
N VAL A 10 72.44 -42.93 36.14
CA VAL A 10 71.16 -43.31 36.74
C VAL A 10 70.60 -44.41 35.83
N SER A 11 70.57 -45.65 36.32
CA SER A 11 69.82 -46.75 35.70
C SER A 11 68.36 -46.30 35.59
N ALA A 12 67.83 -46.25 34.38
CA ALA A 12 66.40 -46.10 34.16
C ALA A 12 65.71 -47.34 34.74
N ALA A 13 64.55 -47.21 35.38
CA ALA A 13 63.79 -48.39 35.73
C ALA A 13 63.42 -49.15 34.43
N PRO A 14 63.41 -50.50 34.43
CA PRO A 14 62.86 -51.25 33.31
C PRO A 14 61.42 -50.80 33.05
N GLY A 15 61.02 -50.79 31.78
CA GLY A 15 59.71 -50.31 31.35
C GLY A 15 59.14 -51.18 30.25
N ALA A 16 57.83 -51.07 30.03
CA ALA A 16 57.16 -51.74 28.92
C ALA A 16 56.23 -50.78 28.18
N THR A 17 55.82 -51.15 26.96
CA THR A 17 54.68 -50.59 26.25
C THR A 17 53.72 -51.71 25.86
N PHE A 18 52.43 -51.39 25.68
CA PHE A 18 51.37 -52.36 25.39
C PHE A 18 50.42 -51.79 24.34
N SER A 19 50.01 -52.62 23.38
CA SER A 19 49.02 -52.29 22.35
C SER A 19 48.26 -53.56 21.94
N PRO A 20 46.95 -53.48 21.61
CA PRO A 20 46.08 -52.29 21.60
C PRO A 20 45.50 -51.95 22.99
N THR A 21 45.04 -50.71 23.18
CA THR A 21 44.35 -50.28 24.43
C THR A 21 42.83 -50.38 24.38
N PHE A 22 42.26 -50.63 23.20
CA PHE A 22 40.84 -50.88 22.96
C PHE A 22 40.70 -52.15 22.12
N ALA A 23 39.66 -52.94 22.38
CA ALA A 23 39.37 -54.13 21.59
C ALA A 23 37.90 -54.52 21.67
N ARG A 24 37.38 -55.07 20.58
CA ARG A 24 36.04 -55.66 20.54
C ARG A 24 35.92 -56.88 21.46
N ALA A 25 34.75 -57.11 22.04
CA ALA A 25 34.43 -58.27 22.87
C ALA A 25 34.39 -59.57 22.05
N ASN A 26 34.78 -60.68 22.67
CA ASN A 26 34.82 -62.02 22.07
C ASN A 26 35.61 -62.10 20.74
N THR A 27 36.64 -61.27 20.57
CA THR A 27 37.39 -61.14 19.32
C THR A 27 38.85 -61.53 19.52
N ARG A 28 39.43 -62.23 18.53
CA ARG A 28 40.86 -62.59 18.54
C ARG A 28 41.71 -61.41 18.08
N ILE A 29 42.54 -60.87 18.97
CA ILE A 29 43.35 -59.68 18.72
C ILE A 29 44.84 -59.98 18.75
N LYS A 30 45.62 -59.20 18.00
CA LYS A 30 47.07 -59.16 18.09
C LYS A 30 47.49 -58.25 19.24
N VAL A 31 48.32 -58.77 20.15
CA VAL A 31 48.87 -58.00 21.27
C VAL A 31 50.36 -57.86 21.07
N THR A 32 50.84 -56.62 21.18
CA THR A 32 52.26 -56.28 21.08
C THR A 32 52.74 -55.67 22.39
N VAL A 33 53.79 -56.26 22.96
CA VAL A 33 54.43 -55.80 24.19
C VAL A 33 55.92 -55.57 23.92
N THR A 34 56.40 -54.34 24.07
CA THR A 34 57.84 -54.05 24.01
C THR A 34 58.37 -53.89 25.42
N VAL A 35 59.37 -54.67 25.79
CA VAL A 35 60.03 -54.60 27.10
C VAL A 35 61.42 -54.00 26.93
N THR A 36 61.73 -52.95 27.69
CA THR A 36 63.04 -52.30 27.73
C THR A 36 63.75 -52.63 29.03
N ASN A 37 64.95 -53.22 28.93
CA ASN A 37 65.77 -53.50 30.09
C ASN A 37 66.46 -52.21 30.59
N GLY A 38 65.99 -51.68 31.72
CA GLY A 38 66.59 -50.54 32.40
C GLY A 38 67.68 -50.89 33.44
N TYR A 39 67.85 -52.19 33.76
CA TYR A 39 68.84 -52.62 34.74
C TYR A 39 70.26 -52.30 34.26
N ALA A 40 71.15 -51.96 35.20
CA ALA A 40 72.53 -51.58 34.87
C ALA A 40 73.42 -52.78 34.51
N THR A 41 73.12 -53.96 35.04
CA THR A 41 73.99 -55.15 34.97
C THR A 41 73.26 -56.45 34.68
N ASP A 42 71.97 -56.54 34.99
CA ASP A 42 71.23 -57.79 34.96
C ASP A 42 70.54 -57.96 33.60
N ASN A 43 70.60 -59.16 33.03
CA ASN A 43 69.81 -59.53 31.86
C ASN A 43 68.37 -59.88 32.26
N ILE A 44 67.44 -59.76 31.32
CA ILE A 44 66.07 -60.28 31.47
C ILE A 44 65.97 -61.55 30.64
N ASP A 45 65.63 -62.65 31.32
CA ASP A 45 65.63 -63.99 30.73
C ASP A 45 64.21 -64.52 30.53
N ASN A 46 63.25 -64.05 31.34
CA ASN A 46 61.85 -64.45 31.20
C ASN A 46 60.95 -63.20 31.30
N VAL A 47 59.98 -63.12 30.39
CA VAL A 47 58.96 -62.07 30.34
C VAL A 47 57.59 -62.72 30.48
N VAL A 48 56.84 -62.34 31.50
CA VAL A 48 55.48 -62.84 31.75
C VAL A 48 54.49 -61.70 31.57
N ILE A 49 53.53 -61.88 30.67
CA ILE A 49 52.43 -60.95 30.46
C ILE A 49 51.18 -61.56 31.09
N LYS A 50 50.70 -60.94 32.16
CA LYS A 50 49.58 -61.43 32.96
C LYS A 50 48.31 -60.63 32.70
N PHE A 51 47.21 -61.36 32.49
CA PHE A 51 45.86 -60.85 32.30
C PHE A 51 44.98 -61.15 33.52
N THR A 52 43.90 -60.40 33.70
CA THR A 52 42.79 -60.82 34.57
C THR A 52 42.15 -62.11 34.02
N SER A 53 41.65 -63.01 34.89
CA SER A 53 41.25 -64.39 34.57
C SER A 53 40.00 -64.58 33.69
N GLN A 54 39.69 -63.62 32.81
CA GLN A 54 38.51 -63.62 31.93
C GLN A 54 38.87 -63.65 30.43
N PHE A 55 40.15 -63.57 30.08
CA PHE A 55 40.64 -63.79 28.72
C PHE A 55 40.69 -65.29 28.39
N SER A 56 40.55 -65.65 27.12
CA SER A 56 40.79 -67.03 26.68
C SER A 56 42.28 -67.37 26.77
N GLN A 57 42.61 -68.67 26.73
CA GLN A 57 44.00 -69.11 26.60
C GLN A 57 44.68 -68.39 25.41
N PRO A 58 45.86 -67.76 25.63
CA PRO A 58 46.66 -67.17 24.57
C PRO A 58 47.11 -68.20 23.53
N ILE A 59 47.38 -67.75 22.30
CA ILE A 59 47.85 -68.63 21.22
C ILE A 59 49.19 -68.09 20.70
N GLY A 60 50.21 -68.96 20.73
CA GLY A 60 51.57 -68.68 20.25
C GLY A 60 51.95 -69.35 18.93
N TYR A 61 51.11 -70.25 18.39
CA TYR A 61 51.46 -71.07 17.21
C TYR A 61 50.70 -70.64 15.95
N HIS A 62 51.45 -70.46 14.86
CA HIS A 62 51.02 -69.76 13.64
C HIS A 62 50.47 -70.66 12.51
N GLU A 63 50.61 -71.99 12.58
CA GLU A 63 50.33 -72.90 11.44
C GLU A 63 48.88 -72.82 10.94
N ASN A 64 47.91 -72.72 11.85
CA ASN A 64 46.49 -72.64 11.48
C ASN A 64 46.12 -71.29 10.82
N ILE A 65 46.81 -70.19 11.18
CA ILE A 65 46.58 -68.86 10.60
C ILE A 65 47.15 -68.81 9.18
N VAL A 66 48.34 -69.38 8.99
CA VAL A 66 48.94 -69.51 7.65
C VAL A 66 48.05 -70.36 6.75
N LEU A 67 47.56 -71.50 7.24
CA LEU A 67 46.66 -72.38 6.49
C LEU A 67 45.32 -71.68 6.14
N ALA A 68 44.75 -70.89 7.06
CA ALA A 68 43.55 -70.10 6.78
C ALA A 68 43.80 -69.06 5.68
N ALA A 69 44.94 -68.36 5.74
CA ALA A 69 45.32 -67.39 4.71
C ALA A 69 45.58 -68.04 3.34
N GLU A 70 46.23 -69.21 3.30
CA GLU A 70 46.43 -69.98 2.07
C GLU A 70 45.10 -70.45 1.46
N ASN A 71 44.15 -70.89 2.29
CA ASN A 71 42.82 -71.27 1.81
C ASN A 71 42.05 -70.08 1.22
N MET A 72 42.16 -68.89 1.81
CA MET A 72 41.56 -67.67 1.25
C MET A 72 42.21 -67.27 -0.09
N GLU A 73 43.54 -67.29 -0.19
CA GLU A 73 44.25 -67.02 -1.45
C GLU A 73 43.89 -68.03 -2.55
N ASN A 74 43.68 -69.30 -2.19
CA ASN A 74 43.23 -70.32 -3.14
C ASN A 74 41.84 -70.04 -3.70
N ALA A 75 40.97 -69.32 -2.97
CA ALA A 75 39.62 -68.97 -3.42
C ALA A 75 39.61 -67.76 -4.41
N VAL A 76 40.55 -66.83 -4.27
CA VAL A 76 40.68 -65.61 -5.09
C VAL A 76 40.61 -65.87 -6.61
N PRO A 77 41.41 -66.77 -7.21
CA PRO A 77 41.39 -66.98 -8.65
C PRO A 77 40.04 -67.55 -9.15
N TYR A 78 39.34 -68.33 -8.34
CA TYR A 78 38.02 -68.88 -8.72
C TYR A 78 36.94 -67.79 -8.75
N LEU A 79 36.96 -66.87 -7.78
CA LEU A 79 36.02 -65.74 -7.73
C LEU A 79 36.25 -64.75 -8.88
N LYS A 80 37.52 -64.43 -9.17
CA LYS A 80 37.87 -63.58 -10.33
C LYS A 80 37.45 -64.21 -11.65
N TYR A 81 37.74 -65.50 -11.82
CA TYR A 81 37.33 -66.24 -13.01
C TYR A 81 35.80 -66.31 -13.14
N ALA A 82 35.07 -66.50 -12.04
CA ALA A 82 33.61 -66.46 -12.06
C ALA A 82 33.08 -65.08 -12.49
N GLY A 83 33.59 -63.99 -11.92
CA GLY A 83 33.18 -62.62 -12.28
C GLY A 83 33.49 -62.25 -13.73
N GLU A 84 34.67 -62.63 -14.25
CA GLU A 84 35.04 -62.42 -15.65
C GLU A 84 34.15 -63.20 -16.62
N ASN A 85 33.79 -64.45 -16.29
CA ASN A 85 32.87 -65.25 -17.11
C ASN A 85 31.44 -64.71 -17.13
N LEU A 86 30.96 -64.13 -16.02
CA LEU A 86 29.64 -63.50 -15.97
C LEU A 86 29.59 -62.27 -16.91
N LYS A 87 30.61 -61.41 -16.88
CA LYS A 87 30.73 -60.28 -17.81
C LYS A 87 30.78 -60.72 -19.27
N LEU A 88 31.55 -61.77 -19.57
CA LEU A 88 31.64 -62.35 -20.91
C LEU A 88 30.31 -62.93 -21.40
N ALA A 89 29.49 -63.50 -20.51
CA ALA A 89 28.19 -64.04 -20.86
C ALA A 89 27.20 -62.94 -21.34
N GLU A 90 27.24 -61.75 -20.73
CA GLU A 90 26.42 -60.61 -21.14
C GLU A 90 26.85 -60.05 -22.51
N GLU A 91 28.15 -59.99 -22.78
CA GLU A 91 28.69 -59.58 -24.10
C GLU A 91 28.28 -60.57 -25.21
N ASN A 92 28.30 -61.87 -24.90
CA ASN A 92 27.89 -62.92 -25.83
C ASN A 92 26.37 -62.89 -26.14
N LYS A 93 25.53 -62.57 -25.15
CA LYS A 93 24.08 -62.39 -25.33
C LYS A 93 23.74 -61.28 -26.33
N LYS A 94 24.47 -60.17 -26.31
CA LYS A 94 24.25 -59.01 -27.23
C LYS A 94 24.77 -59.26 -28.65
N SER A 95 25.76 -60.15 -28.81
CA SER A 95 26.49 -60.31 -30.08
C SER A 95 25.92 -61.41 -31.00
N ALA A 96 25.09 -62.32 -30.48
CA ALA A 96 24.58 -63.48 -31.22
C ALA A 96 23.77 -63.14 -32.50
N GLY A 97 22.88 -62.14 -32.47
CA GLY A 97 22.10 -61.71 -33.63
C GLY A 97 22.95 -61.07 -34.76
N PRO A 98 23.80 -60.08 -34.43
CA PRO A 98 24.78 -59.52 -35.38
C PRO A 98 25.72 -60.54 -36.01
N ASP A 99 26.21 -61.53 -35.24
CA ASP A 99 27.12 -62.57 -35.74
C ASP A 99 26.44 -63.52 -36.74
N ILE A 100 25.19 -63.92 -36.49
CA ILE A 100 24.39 -64.75 -37.42
C ILE A 100 24.08 -63.98 -38.72
N LYS A 101 23.75 -62.69 -38.60
CA LYS A 101 23.55 -61.81 -39.75
C LYS A 101 24.84 -61.65 -40.56
N ALA A 102 25.98 -61.47 -39.90
CA ALA A 102 27.28 -61.38 -40.54
C ALA A 102 27.67 -62.69 -41.25
N ALA A 103 27.31 -63.85 -40.68
CA ALA A 103 27.47 -65.15 -41.35
C ALA A 103 26.65 -65.22 -42.65
N GLY A 104 25.39 -64.75 -42.64
CA GLY A 104 24.54 -64.64 -43.84
C GLY A 104 25.09 -63.65 -44.88
N ASP A 105 25.55 -62.46 -44.45
CA ASP A 105 26.14 -61.45 -45.34
C ASP A 105 27.45 -61.98 -45.99
N ASN A 106 28.29 -62.71 -45.25
CA ASN A 106 29.49 -63.38 -45.77
C ASN A 106 29.15 -64.48 -46.77
N LEU A 107 28.09 -65.26 -46.54
CA LEU A 107 27.63 -66.30 -47.47
C LEU A 107 27.05 -65.68 -48.75
N SER A 108 26.42 -64.50 -48.66
CA SER A 108 25.89 -63.77 -49.83
C SER A 108 26.99 -63.27 -50.78
N LEU A 109 28.20 -62.98 -50.27
CA LEU A 109 29.36 -62.58 -51.10
C LEU A 109 29.81 -63.69 -52.07
N ILE A 110 29.57 -64.97 -51.73
CA ILE A 110 29.81 -66.12 -52.63
C ILE A 110 28.97 -66.01 -53.91
N THR A 111 27.80 -65.37 -53.82
CA THR A 111 26.85 -65.20 -54.94
C THR A 111 27.03 -63.90 -55.74
N GLN A 112 28.01 -63.07 -55.38
CA GLN A 112 28.31 -61.80 -56.07
C GLN A 112 29.61 -61.82 -56.87
N GLY A 113 30.40 -62.90 -56.78
CA GLY A 113 31.58 -63.12 -57.63
C GLY A 113 31.23 -63.74 -58.99
N ASP A 114 32.10 -63.57 -59.99
CA ASP A 114 32.07 -64.10 -61.38
C ASP A 114 32.00 -65.64 -61.51
N TRP A 115 31.44 -66.36 -60.53
CA TRP A 115 31.33 -67.82 -60.51
C TRP A 115 30.47 -68.38 -61.65
N LEU A 116 29.41 -67.65 -62.07
CA LEU A 116 28.65 -67.96 -63.29
C LEU A 116 29.51 -67.80 -64.56
N ALA A 117 30.50 -66.91 -64.58
CA ALA A 117 31.29 -66.65 -65.77
C ALA A 117 32.35 -67.75 -66.04
N GLU A 118 32.89 -68.37 -64.99
CA GLU A 118 33.97 -69.36 -65.12
C GLU A 118 33.47 -70.82 -65.21
N ASN A 119 32.30 -71.17 -64.65
CA ASN A 119 31.77 -72.54 -64.68
C ASN A 119 30.63 -72.79 -65.69
N VAL A 120 29.93 -71.77 -66.18
CA VAL A 120 28.97 -71.95 -67.29
C VAL A 120 29.69 -72.32 -68.60
N THR A 121 30.97 -71.99 -68.73
CA THR A 121 31.78 -72.37 -69.90
C THR A 121 32.32 -73.81 -69.83
N ALA A 122 32.14 -74.53 -68.73
CA ALA A 122 32.67 -75.89 -68.53
C ALA A 122 31.57 -76.94 -68.24
N GLY A 123 30.51 -76.99 -69.06
CA GLY A 123 29.65 -78.19 -69.14
C GLY A 123 28.99 -78.64 -67.84
N ALA A 124 28.70 -77.71 -66.92
CA ALA A 124 28.00 -77.99 -65.69
C ALA A 124 26.52 -78.34 -65.98
N GLY A 125 26.10 -79.55 -65.59
CA GLY A 125 24.69 -79.96 -65.66
C GLY A 125 23.84 -79.24 -64.60
N THR A 126 22.53 -79.48 -64.63
CA THR A 126 21.50 -78.88 -63.74
C THR A 126 21.74 -79.05 -62.23
N ALA A 127 22.78 -79.77 -61.81
CA ALA A 127 23.14 -80.00 -60.41
C ALA A 127 23.95 -78.83 -59.78
N ASP A 128 24.87 -78.20 -60.51
CA ASP A 128 25.68 -77.08 -59.99
C ASP A 128 24.87 -75.78 -59.87
N GLU A 129 23.93 -75.57 -60.80
CA GLU A 129 23.03 -74.42 -60.78
C GLU A 129 22.10 -74.48 -59.55
N ASN A 130 21.67 -75.69 -59.16
CA ASN A 130 20.85 -75.91 -57.97
C ASN A 130 21.65 -75.71 -56.66
N ALA A 131 22.92 -76.14 -56.59
CA ALA A 131 23.77 -75.92 -55.42
C ALA A 131 24.02 -74.43 -55.16
N TYR A 132 24.21 -73.64 -56.21
CA TYR A 132 24.37 -72.19 -56.11
C TYR A 132 23.11 -71.48 -55.62
N VAL A 133 21.95 -71.84 -56.18
CA VAL A 133 20.65 -71.31 -55.75
C VAL A 133 20.41 -71.66 -54.28
N ASN A 134 20.71 -72.89 -53.86
CA ASN A 134 20.56 -73.31 -52.47
C ASN A 134 21.49 -72.56 -51.50
N VAL A 135 22.75 -72.29 -51.86
CA VAL A 135 23.66 -71.46 -51.04
C VAL A 135 23.17 -70.02 -50.94
N SER A 136 22.63 -69.45 -52.03
CA SER A 136 22.02 -68.12 -52.02
C SER A 136 20.76 -68.05 -51.13
N LEU A 137 19.93 -69.09 -51.20
CA LEU A 137 18.75 -69.24 -50.36
C LEU A 137 19.15 -69.43 -48.89
N ALA A 138 20.18 -70.22 -48.59
CA ALA A 138 20.71 -70.37 -47.24
C ALA A 138 21.25 -69.05 -46.67
N ALA A 139 22.01 -68.28 -47.46
CA ALA A 139 22.52 -66.96 -47.07
C ALA A 139 21.37 -66.01 -46.70
N SER A 140 20.33 -66.01 -47.54
CA SER A 140 19.15 -65.18 -47.33
C SER A 140 18.38 -65.59 -46.08
N ASN A 141 18.24 -66.90 -45.82
CA ASN A 141 17.57 -67.41 -44.63
C ASN A 141 18.38 -67.16 -43.34
N LEU A 142 19.71 -67.28 -43.35
CA LEU A 142 20.56 -66.91 -42.21
C LEU A 142 20.46 -65.41 -41.87
N LYS A 143 20.41 -64.55 -42.90
CA LYS A 143 20.20 -63.12 -42.72
C LYS A 143 18.81 -62.83 -42.12
N LEU A 144 17.77 -63.48 -42.62
CA LEU A 144 16.41 -63.37 -42.07
C LEU A 144 16.36 -63.83 -40.61
N ALA A 145 17.05 -64.91 -40.27
CA ALA A 145 17.15 -65.38 -38.88
C ALA A 145 17.85 -64.37 -37.97
N GLY A 146 18.99 -63.81 -38.38
CA GLY A 146 19.69 -62.77 -37.62
C GLY A 146 18.86 -61.50 -37.43
N GLU A 147 18.14 -61.07 -38.47
CA GLU A 147 17.22 -59.93 -38.40
C GLU A 147 16.00 -60.21 -37.49
N ALA A 148 15.48 -61.44 -37.50
CA ALA A 148 14.37 -61.84 -36.65
C ALA A 148 14.77 -61.94 -35.17
N ILE A 149 15.97 -62.48 -34.86
CA ILE A 149 16.53 -62.48 -33.49
C ILE A 149 16.74 -61.05 -32.99
N ALA A 150 17.30 -60.15 -33.80
CA ALA A 150 17.50 -58.75 -33.42
C ALA A 150 16.17 -58.03 -33.11
N LYS A 151 15.14 -58.22 -33.94
CA LYS A 151 13.80 -57.66 -33.70
C LYS A 151 13.12 -58.26 -32.47
N SER A 152 13.37 -59.53 -32.15
CA SER A 152 12.89 -60.14 -30.91
C SER A 152 13.52 -59.46 -29.69
N VAL A 153 14.83 -59.20 -29.71
CA VAL A 153 15.53 -58.46 -28.65
C VAL A 153 14.98 -57.03 -28.50
N GLU A 154 14.80 -56.29 -29.59
CA GLU A 154 14.20 -54.94 -29.56
C GLU A 154 12.78 -54.94 -28.96
N ASN A 155 11.95 -55.93 -29.32
CA ASN A 155 10.62 -56.07 -28.76
C ASN A 155 10.66 -56.40 -27.26
N LEU A 156 11.58 -57.27 -26.81
CA LEU A 156 11.75 -57.61 -25.39
C LEU A 156 12.22 -56.41 -24.55
N GLU A 157 13.12 -55.58 -25.07
CA GLU A 157 13.52 -54.32 -24.43
C GLU A 157 12.35 -53.33 -24.36
N TYR A 158 11.56 -53.21 -25.42
CA TYR A 158 10.36 -52.36 -25.43
C TYR A 158 9.30 -52.83 -24.42
N ILE A 159 9.09 -54.14 -24.29
CA ILE A 159 8.11 -54.72 -23.36
C ILE A 159 8.45 -54.38 -21.91
N TYR A 160 9.74 -54.40 -21.55
CA TYR A 160 10.21 -54.05 -20.21
C TYR A 160 9.74 -52.65 -19.78
N GLU A 161 9.99 -51.64 -20.61
CA GLU A 161 9.59 -50.25 -20.36
C GLU A 161 8.06 -50.10 -20.27
N LYS A 162 7.31 -50.90 -21.04
CA LYS A 162 5.84 -50.85 -21.05
C LYS A 162 5.21 -51.57 -19.87
N LEU A 163 5.74 -52.72 -19.44
CA LEU A 163 5.25 -53.41 -18.25
C LEU A 163 5.48 -52.58 -16.99
N LYS A 164 6.61 -51.87 -16.89
CA LYS A 164 6.87 -50.89 -15.82
C LYS A 164 5.83 -49.77 -15.82
N ALA A 165 5.62 -49.12 -16.98
CA ALA A 165 4.63 -48.05 -17.10
C ALA A 165 3.19 -48.51 -16.77
N ALA A 166 2.81 -49.74 -17.15
CA ALA A 166 1.52 -50.31 -16.76
C ALA A 166 1.39 -50.52 -15.24
N GLY A 167 2.48 -50.94 -14.59
CA GLY A 167 2.56 -51.03 -13.13
C GLY A 167 2.39 -49.67 -12.46
N ASP A 168 3.08 -48.64 -12.96
CA ASP A 168 2.98 -47.27 -12.43
C ASP A 168 1.53 -46.74 -12.49
N TYR A 169 0.82 -46.95 -13.60
CA TYR A 169 -0.60 -46.58 -13.72
C TYR A 169 -1.52 -47.37 -12.77
N LEU A 170 -1.21 -48.64 -12.46
CA LEU A 170 -1.98 -49.44 -11.49
C LEU A 170 -1.70 -49.00 -10.05
N VAL A 171 -0.47 -48.57 -9.74
CA VAL A 171 -0.11 -47.97 -8.45
C VAL A 171 -0.84 -46.64 -8.27
N LEU A 172 -0.84 -45.76 -9.27
CA LEU A 172 -1.62 -44.52 -9.26
C LEU A 172 -3.12 -44.79 -9.05
N ALA A 173 -3.66 -45.84 -9.69
CA ALA A 173 -5.03 -46.27 -9.48
C ALA A 173 -5.31 -46.79 -8.05
N SER A 174 -4.32 -47.37 -7.38
CA SER A 174 -4.44 -47.83 -5.98
C SER A 174 -4.34 -46.71 -4.94
N GLY A 175 -3.71 -45.58 -5.27
CA GLY A 175 -3.56 -44.42 -4.39
C GLY A 175 -4.80 -43.51 -4.29
N TYR A 176 -5.87 -43.84 -5.01
CA TYR A 176 -7.14 -43.11 -4.97
C TYR A 176 -7.94 -43.44 -3.69
N GLU A 177 -7.54 -42.86 -2.54
CA GLU A 177 -8.25 -42.95 -1.27
C GLU A 177 -9.49 -42.04 -1.24
N ASN A 178 -10.61 -42.51 -1.81
CA ASN A 178 -11.95 -42.00 -1.47
C ASN A 178 -12.97 -43.16 -1.53
N ALA A 179 -12.75 -44.15 -0.69
CA ALA A 179 -13.61 -45.32 -0.53
C ALA A 179 -14.85 -45.06 0.36
N GLU A 180 -15.46 -43.87 0.30
CA GLU A 180 -16.83 -43.68 0.84
C GLU A 180 -17.92 -44.12 -0.16
N ASN A 181 -17.56 -44.65 -1.34
CA ASN A 181 -18.51 -45.14 -2.35
C ASN A 181 -18.19 -46.55 -2.87
N ILE A 182 -17.89 -47.51 -1.98
CA ILE A 182 -17.91 -48.96 -2.30
C ILE A 182 -19.28 -49.40 -2.87
N GLU A 183 -20.34 -48.60 -2.70
CA GLU A 183 -21.66 -48.84 -3.31
C GLU A 183 -21.69 -48.70 -4.85
N ASN A 184 -20.62 -48.20 -5.50
CA ASN A 184 -20.56 -48.01 -6.96
C ASN A 184 -19.51 -48.87 -7.70
N ILE A 185 -18.76 -49.76 -7.04
CA ILE A 185 -17.99 -50.81 -7.75
C ILE A 185 -18.96 -51.93 -8.08
N ASN A 186 -19.43 -52.01 -9.33
CA ASN A 186 -20.25 -53.16 -9.72
C ASN A 186 -19.41 -54.46 -9.61
N ALA A 187 -20.04 -55.58 -9.28
CA ALA A 187 -19.34 -56.86 -9.12
C ALA A 187 -18.48 -57.24 -10.33
N SER A 188 -18.86 -56.81 -11.54
CA SER A 188 -18.12 -57.05 -12.77
C SER A 188 -16.79 -56.27 -12.85
N ALA A 189 -16.68 -55.08 -12.26
CA ALA A 189 -15.40 -54.35 -12.18
C ALA A 189 -14.39 -55.11 -11.31
N ALA A 190 -14.83 -55.59 -10.15
CA ALA A 190 -14.00 -56.36 -9.23
C ALA A 190 -13.59 -57.73 -9.82
N GLU A 191 -14.51 -58.43 -10.47
CA GLU A 191 -14.23 -59.69 -11.19
C GLU A 191 -13.21 -59.50 -12.32
N ASN A 192 -13.31 -58.37 -13.04
CA ASN A 192 -12.36 -58.03 -14.10
C ASN A 192 -10.96 -57.72 -13.56
N VAL A 193 -10.82 -56.95 -12.48
CA VAL A 193 -9.51 -56.70 -11.85
C VAL A 193 -8.88 -57.99 -11.33
N TRP A 194 -9.67 -58.85 -10.68
CA TRP A 194 -9.19 -60.14 -10.19
C TRP A 194 -8.74 -61.06 -11.35
N SER A 195 -9.54 -61.14 -12.41
CA SER A 195 -9.22 -61.91 -13.61
C SER A 195 -7.98 -61.36 -14.32
N ALA A 196 -7.76 -60.04 -14.30
CA ALA A 196 -6.54 -59.45 -14.82
C ALA A 196 -5.31 -59.89 -14.02
N GLY A 197 -5.38 -59.83 -12.69
CA GLY A 197 -4.28 -60.28 -11.81
C GLY A 197 -3.94 -61.75 -12.00
N ASP A 198 -4.95 -62.62 -12.13
CA ASP A 198 -4.74 -64.05 -12.40
C ASP A 198 -4.06 -64.30 -13.75
N ASN A 199 -4.48 -63.59 -14.81
CA ASN A 199 -3.86 -63.71 -16.12
C ASN A 199 -2.43 -63.12 -16.17
N ILE A 200 -2.14 -62.05 -15.42
CA ILE A 200 -0.76 -61.53 -15.27
C ILE A 200 0.13 -62.57 -14.59
N ARG A 201 -0.36 -63.22 -13.54
CA ARG A 201 0.35 -64.32 -12.86
C ARG A 201 0.62 -65.49 -13.83
N SER A 202 -0.40 -65.93 -14.57
CA SER A 202 -0.21 -66.97 -15.60
C SER A 202 0.77 -66.53 -16.68
N ALA A 203 0.77 -65.27 -17.10
CA ALA A 203 1.74 -64.76 -18.06
C ALA A 203 3.18 -64.87 -17.53
N ALA A 204 3.41 -64.53 -16.26
CA ALA A 204 4.71 -64.69 -15.62
C ALA A 204 5.16 -66.17 -15.54
N GLU A 205 4.23 -67.10 -15.27
CA GLU A 205 4.53 -68.54 -15.29
C GLU A 205 4.89 -69.05 -16.69
N ASN A 206 4.24 -68.56 -17.74
CA ASN A 206 4.56 -68.91 -19.13
C ASN A 206 5.91 -68.31 -19.56
N LEU A 207 6.22 -67.07 -19.16
CA LEU A 207 7.54 -66.45 -19.37
C LEU A 207 8.66 -67.26 -18.74
N ARG A 208 8.46 -67.76 -17.50
CA ARG A 208 9.43 -68.63 -16.82
C ARG A 208 9.67 -69.96 -17.53
N GLN A 209 8.69 -70.42 -18.31
CA GLN A 209 8.78 -71.64 -19.12
C GLN A 209 9.29 -71.39 -20.54
N GLY A 210 9.54 -70.11 -20.91
CA GLY A 210 9.97 -69.71 -22.25
C GLY A 210 8.83 -69.64 -23.28
N ASP A 211 7.57 -69.73 -22.87
CA ASP A 211 6.40 -69.68 -23.75
C ASP A 211 5.92 -68.23 -23.92
N LEU A 212 6.61 -67.49 -24.79
CA LEU A 212 6.38 -66.06 -25.02
C LEU A 212 5.01 -65.78 -25.67
N GLU A 213 4.54 -66.67 -26.55
CA GLU A 213 3.25 -66.53 -27.22
C GLU A 213 2.10 -66.61 -26.21
N ASN A 214 2.05 -67.68 -25.40
CA ASN A 214 0.98 -67.81 -24.40
C ASN A 214 1.09 -66.76 -23.30
N ALA A 215 2.31 -66.37 -22.91
CA ALA A 215 2.49 -65.25 -21.99
C ALA A 215 1.93 -63.94 -22.56
N GLY A 216 2.20 -63.64 -23.82
CA GLY A 216 1.70 -62.44 -24.49
C GLY A 216 0.18 -62.44 -24.62
N LEU A 217 -0.42 -63.57 -24.99
CA LEU A 217 -1.87 -63.75 -25.02
C LEU A 217 -2.51 -63.52 -23.64
N LYS A 218 -1.87 -63.99 -22.56
CA LYS A 218 -2.35 -63.78 -21.18
C LYS A 218 -2.27 -62.31 -20.76
N LEU A 219 -1.21 -61.59 -21.14
CA LEU A 219 -1.11 -60.15 -20.91
C LEU A 219 -2.16 -59.35 -21.70
N MET A 220 -2.47 -59.76 -22.93
CA MET A 220 -3.55 -59.14 -23.71
C MET A 220 -4.91 -59.34 -23.05
N VAL A 221 -5.20 -60.55 -22.57
CA VAL A 221 -6.43 -60.85 -21.82
C VAL A 221 -6.50 -60.06 -20.51
N ALA A 222 -5.38 -59.94 -19.79
CA ALA A 222 -5.30 -59.10 -18.60
C ALA A 222 -5.56 -57.62 -18.89
N GLY A 223 -5.01 -57.10 -19.99
CA GLY A 223 -5.24 -55.74 -20.41
C GLY A 223 -6.69 -55.46 -20.83
N ASP A 224 -7.34 -56.42 -21.50
CA ASP A 224 -8.79 -56.36 -21.78
C ASP A 224 -9.64 -56.37 -20.51
N ASN A 225 -9.28 -57.19 -19.54
CA ASN A 225 -9.93 -57.22 -18.24
C ASN A 225 -9.75 -55.89 -17.48
N LEU A 226 -8.56 -55.29 -17.48
CA LEU A 226 -8.34 -53.98 -16.82
C LEU A 226 -9.08 -52.84 -17.51
N LYS A 227 -9.12 -52.84 -18.84
CA LYS A 227 -9.94 -51.88 -19.60
C LYS A 227 -11.43 -52.05 -19.29
N GLY A 228 -11.90 -53.30 -19.22
CA GLY A 228 -13.26 -53.64 -18.81
C GLY A 228 -13.57 -53.24 -17.36
N ALA A 229 -12.60 -53.32 -16.45
CA ALA A 229 -12.75 -52.78 -15.10
C ALA A 229 -12.88 -51.24 -15.12
N GLY A 230 -12.00 -50.56 -15.87
CA GLY A 230 -12.04 -49.13 -16.13
C GLY A 230 -13.40 -48.63 -16.63
N ASP A 231 -14.01 -49.33 -17.60
CA ASP A 231 -15.32 -48.98 -18.15
C ASP A 231 -16.47 -49.08 -17.16
N ASN A 232 -16.32 -49.87 -16.10
CA ASN A 232 -17.30 -50.05 -15.04
C ASN A 232 -17.06 -49.10 -13.84
N PHE A 233 -15.96 -48.35 -13.80
CA PHE A 233 -15.74 -47.31 -12.80
C PHE A 233 -16.49 -46.03 -13.18
N SER A 234 -17.16 -45.44 -12.19
CA SER A 234 -17.88 -44.16 -12.35
C SER A 234 -16.95 -42.95 -12.27
N ASP A 235 -15.77 -43.12 -11.67
CA ASP A 235 -14.75 -42.08 -11.54
C ASP A 235 -13.93 -41.94 -12.86
N PRO A 236 -13.90 -40.74 -13.47
CA PRO A 236 -13.21 -40.53 -14.76
C PRO A 236 -11.69 -40.73 -14.73
N GLU A 237 -11.02 -40.44 -13.61
CA GLU A 237 -9.56 -40.54 -13.49
C GLU A 237 -9.14 -41.97 -13.20
N LEU A 238 -9.86 -42.65 -12.29
CA LEU A 238 -9.67 -44.08 -12.04
C LEU A 238 -9.92 -44.91 -13.31
N LYS A 239 -10.96 -44.55 -14.07
CA LYS A 239 -11.23 -45.12 -15.39
C LYS A 239 -10.06 -44.92 -16.35
N ALA A 240 -9.51 -43.71 -16.42
CA ALA A 240 -8.39 -43.40 -17.31
C ALA A 240 -7.14 -44.21 -16.96
N TYR A 241 -6.81 -44.39 -15.68
CA TYR A 241 -5.66 -45.18 -15.25
C TYR A 241 -5.80 -46.68 -15.57
N PHE A 242 -6.96 -47.27 -15.27
CA PHE A 242 -7.22 -48.69 -15.60
C PHE A 242 -7.26 -48.93 -17.13
N GLN A 243 -7.80 -47.99 -17.90
CA GLN A 243 -7.77 -48.07 -19.37
C GLN A 243 -6.35 -47.90 -19.92
N ALA A 244 -5.55 -46.98 -19.38
CA ALA A 244 -4.16 -46.76 -19.78
C ALA A 244 -3.30 -48.00 -19.47
N ALA A 245 -3.38 -48.52 -18.24
CA ALA A 245 -2.71 -49.76 -17.86
C ALA A 245 -3.15 -50.94 -18.76
N GLY A 246 -4.45 -51.04 -19.04
CA GLY A 246 -5.03 -52.05 -19.93
C GLY A 246 -4.47 -51.99 -21.35
N GLU A 247 -4.45 -50.81 -21.98
CA GLU A 247 -3.93 -50.62 -23.34
C GLU A 247 -2.41 -50.88 -23.42
N ILE A 248 -1.67 -50.49 -22.39
CA ILE A 248 -0.22 -50.74 -22.31
C ILE A 248 0.05 -52.25 -22.19
N LEU A 249 -0.70 -52.97 -21.35
CA LEU A 249 -0.57 -54.43 -21.21
C LEU A 249 -0.96 -55.17 -22.49
N LYS A 250 -1.95 -54.70 -23.24
CA LYS A 250 -2.28 -55.26 -24.56
C LYS A 250 -1.17 -55.04 -25.57
N THR A 251 -0.57 -53.84 -25.57
CA THR A 251 0.55 -53.53 -26.46
C THR A 251 1.77 -54.37 -26.10
N ALA A 252 2.10 -54.50 -24.81
CA ALA A 252 3.18 -55.35 -24.32
C ALA A 252 2.95 -56.83 -24.65
N GLY A 253 1.71 -57.31 -24.42
CA GLY A 253 1.34 -58.69 -24.76
C GLY A 253 1.43 -58.99 -26.25
N GLN A 254 0.98 -58.08 -27.12
CA GLN A 254 1.14 -58.22 -28.57
C GLN A 254 2.62 -58.23 -28.98
N LYS A 255 3.45 -57.36 -28.40
CA LYS A 255 4.89 -57.34 -28.66
C LYS A 255 5.59 -58.60 -28.18
N LEU A 256 5.10 -59.23 -27.12
CA LEU A 256 5.62 -60.48 -26.60
C LEU A 256 5.27 -61.65 -27.52
N VAL A 257 4.05 -61.67 -28.07
CA VAL A 257 3.66 -62.58 -29.15
C VAL A 257 4.51 -62.35 -30.41
N ASP A 258 4.71 -61.11 -30.82
CA ASP A 258 5.57 -60.77 -31.97
C ASP A 258 7.02 -61.25 -31.75
N ALA A 259 7.55 -61.09 -30.52
CA ALA A 259 8.89 -61.56 -30.17
C ALA A 259 9.00 -63.09 -30.23
N GLY A 260 7.98 -63.83 -29.78
CA GLY A 260 7.87 -65.28 -29.93
C GLY A 260 7.82 -65.70 -31.40
N ASN A 261 6.94 -65.08 -32.19
CA ASN A 261 6.83 -65.34 -33.62
C ASN A 261 8.13 -65.05 -34.38
N TYR A 262 8.87 -64.00 -34.02
CA TYR A 262 10.17 -63.73 -34.62
C TYR A 262 11.23 -64.77 -34.24
N LEU A 263 11.17 -65.35 -33.04
CA LEU A 263 12.05 -66.45 -32.66
C LEU A 263 11.69 -67.74 -33.41
N ASP A 264 10.40 -68.01 -33.62
CA ASP A 264 9.93 -69.14 -34.42
C ASP A 264 10.29 -68.97 -35.91
N ASP A 265 10.12 -67.77 -36.47
CA ASP A 265 10.56 -67.42 -37.82
C ASP A 265 12.08 -67.55 -37.97
N ALA A 266 12.84 -67.14 -36.94
CA ALA A 266 14.28 -67.32 -36.91
C ALA A 266 14.66 -68.80 -36.88
N ALA A 267 14.02 -69.60 -36.04
CA ALA A 267 14.23 -71.04 -35.96
C ALA A 267 13.90 -71.74 -37.28
N TYR A 268 12.78 -71.37 -37.91
CA TYR A 268 12.37 -71.90 -39.21
C TYR A 268 13.34 -71.49 -40.34
N ALA A 269 13.79 -70.24 -40.34
CA ALA A 269 14.79 -69.76 -41.31
C ALA A 269 16.16 -70.42 -41.10
N LEU A 270 16.59 -70.64 -39.84
CA LEU A 270 17.79 -71.40 -39.53
C LEU A 270 17.68 -72.86 -40.02
N GLN A 271 16.53 -73.51 -39.81
CA GLN A 271 16.28 -74.86 -40.29
C GLN A 271 16.30 -74.95 -41.82
N LEU A 272 15.66 -74.00 -42.51
CA LEU A 272 15.71 -73.94 -43.98
C LEU A 272 17.13 -73.67 -44.48
N ALA A 273 17.87 -72.79 -43.83
CA ALA A 273 19.27 -72.55 -44.17
C ALA A 273 20.11 -73.82 -44.00
N GLU A 274 19.91 -74.57 -42.92
CA GLU A 274 20.52 -75.88 -42.70
C GLU A 274 20.16 -76.89 -43.80
N ASP A 275 18.89 -77.01 -44.15
CA ASP A 275 18.41 -77.94 -45.18
C ASP A 275 19.00 -77.61 -46.56
N TYR A 276 19.06 -76.32 -46.92
CA TYR A 276 19.67 -75.85 -48.16
C TYR A 276 21.19 -76.04 -48.18
N LEU A 277 21.89 -75.77 -47.06
CA LEU A 277 23.32 -76.01 -46.94
C LEU A 277 23.65 -77.51 -47.00
N THR A 278 22.89 -78.34 -46.31
CA THR A 278 23.03 -79.81 -46.30
C THR A 278 22.79 -80.40 -47.69
N SER A 279 21.78 -79.91 -48.41
CA SER A 279 21.50 -80.32 -49.80
C SER A 279 22.58 -79.89 -50.79
N SER A 280 23.34 -78.82 -50.47
CA SER A 280 24.45 -78.30 -51.29
C SER A 280 25.80 -78.90 -50.94
N GLY A 281 25.98 -79.37 -49.71
CA GLY A 281 27.23 -79.91 -49.16
C GLY A 281 27.76 -81.14 -49.90
N ASN A 282 26.88 -81.94 -50.51
CA ASN A 282 27.28 -83.08 -51.35
C ASN A 282 27.97 -82.67 -52.69
N TYR A 283 27.95 -81.38 -53.06
CA TYR A 283 28.45 -80.87 -54.35
C TYR A 283 29.60 -79.83 -54.22
N LEU A 284 29.94 -79.38 -53.01
CA LEU A 284 30.83 -78.23 -52.77
C LEU A 284 32.04 -78.59 -51.86
N GLU A 285 32.75 -79.67 -52.16
CA GLU A 285 33.70 -80.29 -51.25
C GLU A 285 35.01 -79.51 -50.97
N ASN A 286 35.26 -78.30 -51.50
CA ASN A 286 36.51 -77.55 -51.22
C ASN A 286 36.40 -76.02 -51.44
N HIS A 287 35.91 -75.24 -50.45
CA HIS A 287 36.04 -73.77 -50.52
C HIS A 287 36.19 -73.08 -49.15
N TRP A 288 37.22 -72.22 -49.04
CA TRP A 288 37.59 -71.39 -47.87
C TRP A 288 36.44 -70.54 -47.28
N PHE A 289 35.46 -70.11 -48.08
CA PHE A 289 34.36 -69.25 -47.60
C PHE A 289 33.28 -70.02 -46.82
N LEU A 290 33.13 -71.34 -47.06
CA LEU A 290 32.30 -72.23 -46.24
C LEU A 290 32.93 -72.49 -44.87
N GLU A 291 34.27 -72.50 -44.80
CA GLU A 291 35.03 -72.64 -43.54
C GLU A 291 34.81 -71.42 -42.63
N THR A 292 34.86 -70.20 -43.19
CA THR A 292 34.59 -68.95 -42.44
C THR A 292 33.12 -68.81 -42.01
N ALA A 293 32.16 -69.16 -42.87
CA ALA A 293 30.74 -69.14 -42.51
C ALA A 293 30.39 -70.21 -41.45
N GLY A 294 30.98 -71.40 -41.57
CA GLY A 294 30.89 -72.45 -40.56
C GLY A 294 31.54 -72.06 -39.23
N ALA A 295 32.67 -71.36 -39.25
CA ALA A 295 33.30 -70.81 -38.04
C ALA A 295 32.40 -69.77 -37.37
N ASN A 296 31.79 -68.85 -38.11
CA ASN A 296 30.87 -67.85 -37.55
C ASN A 296 29.58 -68.48 -36.99
N LEU A 297 29.05 -69.54 -37.63
CA LEU A 297 27.90 -70.29 -37.10
C LEU A 297 28.27 -71.12 -35.86
N GLN A 298 29.47 -71.70 -35.79
CA GLN A 298 29.98 -72.33 -34.56
C GLN A 298 30.20 -71.33 -33.43
N ILE A 299 30.68 -70.13 -33.74
CA ILE A 299 30.83 -69.02 -32.78
C ILE A 299 29.44 -68.59 -32.27
N ALA A 300 28.47 -68.38 -33.17
CA ALA A 300 27.10 -68.05 -32.78
C ALA A 300 26.42 -69.17 -31.97
N ALA A 301 26.60 -70.43 -32.34
CA ALA A 301 26.10 -71.58 -31.58
C ALA A 301 26.75 -71.67 -30.18
N SER A 302 28.05 -71.42 -30.08
CA SER A 302 28.78 -71.34 -28.81
C SER A 302 28.28 -70.16 -27.95
N HIS A 303 28.02 -68.99 -28.55
CA HIS A 303 27.47 -67.83 -27.84
C HIS A 303 26.05 -68.10 -27.32
N ILE A 304 25.20 -68.78 -28.10
CA ILE A 304 23.84 -69.17 -27.70
C ILE A 304 23.86 -70.29 -26.63
N GLU A 305 24.72 -71.30 -26.78
CA GLU A 305 24.87 -72.39 -25.80
C GLU A 305 25.40 -71.87 -24.45
N ASN A 306 26.38 -70.97 -24.48
CA ASN A 306 26.93 -70.34 -23.28
C ASN A 306 25.90 -69.42 -22.61
N ALA A 307 25.15 -68.61 -23.36
CA ALA A 307 24.07 -67.80 -22.81
C ALA A 307 22.94 -68.66 -22.20
N GLY A 308 22.55 -69.76 -22.85
CA GLY A 308 21.50 -70.66 -22.37
C GLY A 308 21.88 -71.47 -21.12
N LYS A 309 23.14 -71.90 -21.01
CA LYS A 309 23.68 -72.57 -19.80
C LYS A 309 23.79 -71.64 -18.60
N VAL A 310 24.09 -70.36 -18.83
CA VAL A 310 24.15 -69.34 -17.78
C VAL A 310 22.74 -68.97 -17.28
N LEU A 311 21.73 -68.87 -18.16
CA LEU A 311 20.42 -68.31 -17.81
C LEU A 311 19.40 -69.23 -17.12
N SER A 312 19.43 -70.57 -17.29
CA SER A 312 18.24 -71.40 -17.02
C SER A 312 18.24 -72.30 -15.77
N VAL A 313 19.39 -72.64 -15.15
CA VAL A 313 19.40 -73.60 -14.01
C VAL A 313 20.39 -73.27 -12.89
N ASN A 314 21.49 -72.54 -13.15
CA ASN A 314 22.60 -72.41 -12.18
C ASN A 314 22.73 -71.06 -11.47
N MET A 315 22.14 -69.96 -11.95
CA MET A 315 22.32 -68.62 -11.35
C MET A 315 21.63 -68.44 -9.99
N PRO A 316 20.35 -68.82 -9.78
CA PRO A 316 19.74 -68.73 -8.46
C PRO A 316 20.46 -69.62 -7.43
N ALA A 317 20.84 -70.83 -7.82
CA ALA A 317 21.61 -71.74 -6.95
C ALA A 317 23.04 -71.23 -6.68
N ALA A 318 23.68 -70.58 -7.64
CA ALA A 318 24.97 -69.91 -7.44
C ALA A 318 24.82 -68.72 -6.48
N GLY A 319 23.78 -67.91 -6.65
CA GLY A 319 23.44 -66.85 -5.72
C GLY A 319 23.18 -67.37 -4.30
N ASP A 320 22.39 -68.43 -4.14
CA ASP A 320 22.13 -69.02 -2.82
C ASP A 320 23.43 -69.50 -2.14
N ASN A 321 24.35 -70.11 -2.91
CA ASN A 321 25.65 -70.54 -2.41
C ASN A 321 26.57 -69.37 -2.07
N LEU A 322 26.54 -68.29 -2.87
CA LEU A 322 27.30 -67.05 -2.59
C LEU A 322 26.76 -66.37 -1.33
N LYS A 323 25.44 -66.35 -1.14
CA LYS A 323 24.81 -65.83 0.08
C LYS A 323 25.23 -66.63 1.32
N CYS A 324 25.25 -67.96 1.22
CA CYS A 324 25.77 -68.81 2.30
C CYS A 324 27.27 -68.57 2.57
N ALA A 325 28.07 -68.34 1.52
CA ALA A 325 29.48 -68.02 1.68
C ALA A 325 29.69 -66.66 2.36
N ALA A 326 28.90 -65.65 1.98
CA ALA A 326 28.87 -64.34 2.62
C ALA A 326 28.55 -64.45 4.11
N ASP A 327 27.47 -65.15 4.47
CA ASP A 327 27.05 -65.30 5.88
C ASP A 327 28.13 -66.03 6.72
N ASN A 328 28.82 -67.02 6.13
CA ASN A 328 29.92 -67.71 6.80
C ASN A 328 31.15 -66.81 7.00
N LEU A 329 31.53 -66.01 6.01
CA LEU A 329 32.66 -65.07 6.13
C LEU A 329 32.36 -63.96 7.14
N GLU A 330 31.13 -63.47 7.19
CA GLU A 330 30.69 -62.46 8.16
C GLU A 330 30.74 -63.00 9.60
N ASN A 331 30.33 -64.25 9.82
CA ASN A 331 30.48 -64.90 11.13
C ASN A 331 31.95 -65.07 11.53
N VAL A 332 32.82 -65.41 10.58
CA VAL A 332 34.27 -65.51 10.84
C VAL A 332 34.87 -64.14 11.15
N ALA A 333 34.48 -63.08 10.43
CA ALA A 333 34.96 -61.74 10.68
C ALA A 333 34.68 -61.26 12.11
N LYS A 334 33.51 -61.58 12.68
CA LYS A 334 33.14 -61.22 14.07
C LYS A 334 34.07 -61.81 15.14
N GLU A 335 34.71 -62.94 14.85
CA GLU A 335 35.64 -63.60 15.76
C GLU A 335 37.08 -63.09 15.61
N LEU A 336 37.37 -62.28 14.59
CA LEU A 336 38.72 -61.83 14.23
C LEU A 336 38.91 -60.32 14.48
N GLY A 337 40.11 -59.94 14.89
CA GLY A 337 40.50 -58.54 15.01
C GLY A 337 40.99 -57.95 13.68
N VAL A 338 41.10 -56.62 13.63
CA VAL A 338 41.54 -55.85 12.45
C VAL A 338 42.89 -56.32 11.88
N ASP A 339 43.84 -56.69 12.74
CA ASP A 339 45.16 -57.19 12.35
C ASP A 339 45.13 -58.60 11.73
N LEU A 340 44.02 -59.33 11.90
CA LEU A 340 43.75 -60.61 11.26
C LEU A 340 42.85 -60.46 10.01
N GLY A 341 42.59 -59.23 9.57
CA GLY A 341 41.84 -58.95 8.35
C GLY A 341 40.32 -58.91 8.52
N MET A 342 39.81 -58.63 9.73
CA MET A 342 38.37 -58.47 10.00
C MET A 342 37.65 -57.61 8.96
N ASP A 343 38.12 -56.37 8.74
CA ASP A 343 37.46 -55.43 7.83
C ASP A 343 37.46 -55.94 6.38
N ASP A 344 38.56 -56.54 5.92
CA ASP A 344 38.64 -57.06 4.54
C ASP A 344 37.76 -58.30 4.35
N ILE A 345 37.66 -59.17 5.36
CA ILE A 345 36.82 -60.37 5.30
C ILE A 345 35.33 -60.00 5.35
N SER A 346 34.95 -59.01 6.18
CA SER A 346 33.57 -58.50 6.22
C SER A 346 33.20 -57.74 4.94
N ALA A 347 34.12 -56.96 4.37
CA ALA A 347 33.92 -56.34 3.05
C ALA A 347 33.75 -57.40 1.95
N ALA A 348 34.55 -58.47 1.97
CA ALA A 348 34.39 -59.59 1.04
C ALA A 348 33.03 -60.30 1.20
N ALA A 349 32.56 -60.47 2.44
CA ALA A 349 31.24 -61.04 2.71
C ALA A 349 30.12 -60.15 2.13
N THR A 350 30.24 -58.84 2.30
CA THR A 350 29.30 -57.86 1.75
C THR A 350 29.22 -57.94 0.22
N ASP A 351 30.37 -57.89 -0.45
CA ASP A 351 30.47 -57.99 -1.91
C ASP A 351 29.88 -59.32 -2.44
N LEU A 352 30.10 -60.44 -1.74
CA LEU A 352 29.51 -61.74 -2.10
C LEU A 352 27.98 -61.76 -1.91
N GLY A 353 27.47 -61.09 -0.89
CA GLY A 353 26.03 -60.94 -0.65
C GLY A 353 25.36 -60.12 -1.75
N GLN A 354 25.98 -59.01 -2.16
CA GLN A 354 25.49 -58.19 -3.27
C GLN A 354 25.51 -58.97 -4.60
N ALA A 355 26.60 -59.72 -4.86
CA ALA A 355 26.68 -60.58 -6.04
C ALA A 355 25.58 -61.65 -6.04
N ALA A 356 25.25 -62.20 -4.88
CA ALA A 356 24.15 -63.15 -4.72
C ALA A 356 22.80 -62.50 -5.04
N ASP A 357 22.53 -61.33 -4.47
CA ASP A 357 21.27 -60.61 -4.67
C ASP A 357 21.06 -60.22 -6.13
N ASN A 358 22.12 -59.78 -6.82
CA ASN A 358 22.12 -59.49 -8.25
C ASN A 358 21.91 -60.74 -9.13
N LEU A 359 22.20 -61.94 -8.61
CA LEU A 359 21.95 -63.22 -9.28
C LEU A 359 20.59 -63.86 -8.94
N ILE A 360 19.97 -63.51 -7.79
CA ILE A 360 18.72 -64.08 -7.28
C ILE A 360 17.48 -63.21 -7.59
N ASN A 361 17.62 -61.88 -7.63
CA ASN A 361 16.47 -60.98 -7.74
C ASN A 361 15.76 -61.09 -9.10
N ASN A 362 14.53 -61.63 -9.07
CA ASN A 362 13.66 -61.92 -10.23
C ASN A 362 13.22 -60.69 -11.06
N GLY A 363 13.66 -59.47 -10.71
CA GLY A 363 13.35 -58.23 -11.43
C GLY A 363 14.37 -57.86 -12.51
N MET A 364 15.63 -58.28 -12.36
CA MET A 364 16.73 -58.09 -13.30
C MET A 364 17.94 -58.87 -12.77
N VAL A 365 18.36 -59.94 -13.46
CA VAL A 365 19.68 -60.52 -13.18
C VAL A 365 20.71 -59.54 -13.76
N ASP A 366 21.34 -58.72 -12.91
CA ASP A 366 22.43 -57.83 -13.32
C ASP A 366 23.78 -58.58 -13.24
N ILE A 367 24.00 -59.38 -14.26
CA ILE A 367 25.16 -60.27 -14.39
C ILE A 367 26.47 -59.48 -14.45
N THR A 368 26.44 -58.22 -14.91
CA THR A 368 27.64 -57.38 -15.00
C THR A 368 28.04 -56.89 -13.62
N THR A 369 27.09 -56.33 -12.87
CA THR A 369 27.31 -55.84 -11.50
C THR A 369 27.69 -56.99 -10.56
N ALA A 370 27.01 -58.14 -10.66
CA ALA A 370 27.41 -59.35 -9.92
C ALA A 370 28.85 -59.79 -10.24
N GLY A 371 29.29 -59.62 -11.49
CA GLY A 371 30.67 -59.92 -11.89
C GLY A 371 31.70 -58.95 -11.31
N ASP A 372 31.37 -57.66 -11.19
CA ASP A 372 32.21 -56.65 -10.52
C ASP A 372 32.36 -56.93 -9.02
N GLU A 373 31.26 -57.24 -8.36
CA GLU A 373 31.20 -57.55 -6.93
C GLU A 373 32.01 -58.81 -6.58
N LEU A 374 31.96 -59.87 -7.40
CA LEU A 374 32.80 -61.06 -7.20
C LEU A 374 34.31 -60.75 -7.31
N ILE A 375 34.70 -59.85 -8.21
CA ILE A 375 36.10 -59.41 -8.35
C ILE A 375 36.52 -58.58 -7.14
N SER A 376 35.63 -57.72 -6.63
CA SER A 376 35.84 -56.94 -5.41
C SER A 376 36.04 -57.85 -4.19
N ALA A 377 35.13 -58.82 -4.00
CA ALA A 377 35.23 -59.83 -2.95
C ALA A 377 36.57 -60.58 -2.99
N ALA A 378 37.03 -60.96 -4.19
CA ALA A 378 38.31 -61.63 -4.37
C ALA A 378 39.51 -60.76 -3.97
N ASN A 379 39.47 -59.46 -4.24
CA ASN A 379 40.53 -58.54 -3.83
C ASN A 379 40.54 -58.35 -2.30
N ASN A 380 39.35 -58.24 -1.70
CA ASN A 380 39.18 -58.12 -0.25
C ASN A 380 39.67 -59.38 0.49
N LEU A 381 39.33 -60.59 0.02
CA LEU A 381 39.89 -61.84 0.56
C LEU A 381 41.42 -61.92 0.44
N SER A 382 41.98 -61.46 -0.68
CA SER A 382 43.42 -61.39 -0.87
C SER A 382 44.10 -60.44 0.13
N SER A 383 43.46 -59.31 0.44
CA SER A 383 43.95 -58.35 1.43
C SER A 383 43.90 -58.94 2.85
N GLY A 384 42.77 -59.55 3.23
CA GLY A 384 42.63 -60.24 4.51
C GLY A 384 43.65 -61.36 4.71
N ALA A 385 43.89 -62.18 3.68
CA ALA A 385 44.92 -63.22 3.70
C ALA A 385 46.33 -62.66 3.89
N ALA A 386 46.65 -61.53 3.24
CA ALA A 386 47.94 -60.87 3.41
C ALA A 386 48.14 -60.38 4.86
N LYS A 387 47.10 -59.81 5.49
CA LYS A 387 47.13 -59.40 6.91
C LYS A 387 47.33 -60.60 7.85
N MET A 388 46.59 -61.69 7.63
CA MET A 388 46.79 -62.93 8.41
C MET A 388 48.21 -63.48 8.29
N LYS A 389 48.80 -63.50 7.09
CA LYS A 389 50.20 -63.93 6.90
C LYS A 389 51.20 -62.99 7.57
N ALA A 390 50.98 -61.67 7.47
CA ALA A 390 51.83 -60.70 8.14
C ALA A 390 51.83 -60.92 9.66
N THR A 391 50.64 -61.04 10.25
CA THR A 391 50.47 -61.35 11.68
C THR A 391 51.09 -62.70 12.04
N ALA A 392 50.89 -63.75 11.23
CA ALA A 392 51.50 -65.07 11.46
C ALA A 392 53.04 -65.03 11.47
N ASN A 393 53.66 -64.22 10.62
CA ASN A 393 55.12 -64.04 10.60
C ASN A 393 55.64 -63.29 11.83
N GLU A 394 54.84 -62.38 12.40
CA GLU A 394 55.17 -61.65 13.62
C GLU A 394 55.08 -62.54 14.87
N LEU A 395 54.23 -63.57 14.86
CA LEU A 395 54.03 -64.53 15.97
C LEU A 395 55.15 -65.58 16.11
N GLN A 396 56.19 -65.58 15.28
CA GLN A 396 57.29 -66.55 15.32
C GLN A 396 58.52 -66.00 16.07
N PRO A 397 58.58 -66.03 17.42
CA PRO A 397 59.82 -65.75 18.13
C PRO A 397 60.82 -66.88 17.81
N THR A 398 61.85 -66.59 17.02
CA THR A 398 62.90 -67.59 16.68
C THR A 398 63.97 -67.69 17.76
N THR A 399 63.97 -66.76 18.71
CA THR A 399 64.99 -66.58 19.75
C THR A 399 64.43 -66.71 21.17
N TRP A 400 63.11 -66.82 21.33
CA TRP A 400 62.40 -66.99 22.59
C TRP A 400 61.40 -68.13 22.48
N ASP A 401 61.30 -68.98 23.49
CA ASP A 401 60.25 -69.98 23.62
C ASP A 401 59.00 -69.32 24.21
N ILE A 402 57.81 -69.78 23.82
CA ILE A 402 56.54 -69.22 24.29
C ILE A 402 55.73 -70.29 25.02
N ASP A 403 55.39 -70.04 26.29
CA ASP A 403 54.47 -70.86 27.07
C ASP A 403 53.10 -70.17 27.14
N THR A 404 52.10 -70.82 26.51
CA THR A 404 50.70 -70.41 26.53
C THR A 404 49.81 -71.41 27.28
N THR A 405 50.38 -72.28 28.13
CA THR A 405 49.62 -73.26 28.91
C THR A 405 48.83 -72.62 30.07
N GLY A 406 49.25 -71.42 30.49
CA GLY A 406 48.55 -70.59 31.46
C GLY A 406 47.21 -70.06 30.94
N ALA A 407 46.20 -70.03 31.81
CA ALA A 407 44.89 -69.46 31.46
C ALA A 407 44.86 -67.92 31.57
N ASP A 408 45.75 -67.33 32.36
CA ASP A 408 45.78 -65.90 32.69
C ASP A 408 47.14 -65.25 32.41
N TYR A 409 48.07 -65.93 31.72
CA TYR A 409 49.36 -65.37 31.33
C TYR A 409 49.94 -65.96 30.05
N VAL A 410 50.87 -65.23 29.45
CA VAL A 410 51.83 -65.72 28.45
C VAL A 410 53.23 -65.53 29.02
N GLU A 411 54.05 -66.57 28.94
CA GLU A 411 55.45 -66.51 29.34
C GLU A 411 56.35 -66.67 28.11
N PHE A 412 57.39 -65.85 28.04
CA PHE A 412 58.43 -65.88 27.02
C PHE A 412 59.77 -66.14 27.70
N ASP A 413 60.43 -67.23 27.31
CA ASP A 413 61.70 -67.67 27.87
C ASP A 413 62.82 -67.53 26.83
N ALA A 414 63.95 -66.92 27.21
CA ALA A 414 65.08 -66.74 26.29
C ALA A 414 65.70 -68.09 25.87
N ILE A 415 65.92 -68.30 24.58
CA ILE A 415 66.62 -69.49 24.07
C ILE A 415 68.13 -69.21 24.01
N GLY A 416 68.90 -69.84 24.89
CA GLY A 416 70.36 -69.65 24.94
C GLY A 416 70.73 -68.24 25.41
N ASP A 417 71.61 -67.55 24.66
CA ASP A 417 72.10 -66.20 25.02
C ASP A 417 71.17 -65.05 24.58
N ASN A 418 69.95 -65.35 24.10
CA ASN A 418 69.00 -64.38 23.52
C ASN A 418 68.21 -63.57 24.58
N VAL A 419 68.92 -63.07 25.60
CA VAL A 419 68.35 -62.32 26.72
C VAL A 419 68.24 -60.82 26.40
N ILE A 420 67.35 -60.09 27.08
CA ILE A 420 67.31 -58.62 26.93
C ILE A 420 68.46 -58.02 27.76
N THR A 421 69.54 -57.64 27.10
CA THR A 421 70.72 -57.03 27.76
C THR A 421 70.45 -55.61 28.28
N PRO A 422 71.22 -55.12 29.27
CA PRO A 422 71.11 -53.74 29.78
C PRO A 422 71.01 -52.67 28.68
N GLY A 423 69.92 -51.89 28.69
CA GLY A 423 69.64 -50.82 27.73
C GLY A 423 69.02 -51.26 26.39
N ALA A 424 68.85 -52.57 26.16
CA ALA A 424 68.16 -53.10 24.99
C ALA A 424 66.64 -53.18 25.20
N SER A 425 65.90 -53.35 24.09
CA SER A 425 64.46 -53.61 24.10
C SER A 425 64.14 -54.80 23.21
N GLU A 426 63.15 -55.59 23.59
CA GLU A 426 62.63 -56.70 22.79
C GLU A 426 61.12 -56.57 22.65
N THR A 427 60.56 -57.00 21.51
CA THR A 427 59.12 -56.93 21.24
C THR A 427 58.52 -58.33 21.13
N PHE A 428 57.50 -58.56 21.94
CA PHE A 428 56.77 -59.82 22.00
C PHE A 428 55.40 -59.62 21.37
N VAL A 429 55.02 -60.54 20.47
CA VAL A 429 53.73 -60.54 19.78
C VAL A 429 53.05 -61.88 20.01
N PHE A 430 51.77 -61.85 20.39
CA PHE A 430 50.94 -63.04 20.61
C PHE A 430 49.47 -62.71 20.36
N LEU A 431 48.62 -63.75 20.28
CA LEU A 431 47.17 -63.59 20.15
C LEU A 431 46.45 -63.98 21.44
N ILE A 432 45.35 -63.27 21.73
CA ILE A 432 44.37 -63.61 22.77
C ILE A 432 42.96 -63.42 22.20
N THR A 433 41.91 -64.05 22.76
CA THR A 433 40.58 -63.41 22.67
C THR A 433 40.19 -62.67 23.92
N THR A 434 39.62 -61.50 23.66
CA THR A 434 38.97 -60.66 24.64
C THR A 434 37.77 -61.37 25.28
N PRO A 435 37.38 -60.97 26.49
CA PRO A 435 36.20 -61.52 27.17
C PRO A 435 34.93 -61.31 26.36
N ASP A 436 34.00 -62.27 26.48
CA ASP A 436 32.64 -62.17 25.96
C ASP A 436 31.79 -61.34 26.94
N ILE A 437 31.61 -60.07 26.60
CA ILE A 437 30.87 -59.08 27.40
C ILE A 437 29.98 -58.26 26.48
N ASN A 438 28.85 -57.81 27.03
CA ASN A 438 27.83 -57.06 26.27
C ASN A 438 27.85 -55.56 26.62
N THR A 439 28.81 -55.11 27.42
CA THR A 439 28.95 -53.74 27.91
C THR A 439 30.42 -53.44 28.12
N GLU A 440 30.84 -52.21 27.82
CA GLU A 440 32.22 -51.73 28.02
C GLU A 440 32.77 -52.09 29.42
N ASN A 441 33.96 -52.68 29.48
CA ASN A 441 34.68 -52.94 30.71
C ASN A 441 36.21 -52.81 30.54
N THR A 442 36.89 -52.31 31.56
CA THR A 442 38.36 -52.11 31.54
C THR A 442 39.08 -53.23 32.28
N TYR A 443 40.05 -53.84 31.60
CA TYR A 443 40.88 -54.93 32.11
C TYR A 443 42.32 -54.47 32.35
N THR A 444 42.97 -55.04 33.37
CA THR A 444 44.36 -54.72 33.69
C THR A 444 45.30 -55.78 33.12
N VAL A 445 46.37 -55.34 32.47
CA VAL A 445 47.46 -56.18 31.97
C VAL A 445 48.75 -55.80 32.70
N SER A 446 49.41 -56.78 33.30
CA SER A 446 50.69 -56.58 34.00
C SER A 446 51.80 -57.25 33.23
N VAL A 447 52.91 -56.54 33.00
CA VAL A 447 54.12 -57.09 32.41
C VAL A 447 55.13 -57.31 33.53
N LEU A 448 55.54 -58.56 33.71
CA LEU A 448 56.50 -58.97 34.70
C LEU A 448 57.75 -59.50 34.03
N VAL A 449 58.91 -59.29 34.65
CA VAL A 449 60.18 -59.82 34.17
C VAL A 449 60.91 -60.54 35.30
N SER A 450 61.74 -61.52 34.97
CA SER A 450 62.68 -62.12 35.92
C SER A 450 64.12 -62.00 35.41
N LYS A 451 65.04 -61.95 36.36
CA LYS A 451 66.48 -61.85 36.15
C LYS A 451 67.13 -63.22 36.23
N GLU A 452 68.31 -63.39 35.66
CA GLU A 452 69.13 -64.60 35.76
C GLU A 452 69.50 -64.91 37.24
N GLU A 453 68.79 -65.82 37.90
CA GLU A 453 69.25 -66.52 39.10
C GLU A 453 68.91 -68.01 39.00
N THR A 454 69.79 -68.85 39.54
CA THR A 454 69.72 -70.33 39.52
C THR A 454 68.46 -70.96 40.15
N VAL A 455 67.43 -70.18 40.53
CA VAL A 455 66.13 -70.62 41.08
C VAL A 455 65.00 -69.66 40.63
N TYR A 456 64.16 -70.11 39.68
CA TYR A 456 62.98 -69.41 39.11
C TYR A 456 61.89 -69.02 40.15
N THR A 457 62.07 -67.97 40.97
CA THR A 457 61.04 -67.64 41.99
C THR A 457 60.71 -66.17 42.24
N SER A 458 61.33 -65.18 41.58
CA SER A 458 60.96 -63.77 41.75
C SER A 458 60.75 -63.02 40.44
N TYR A 459 59.51 -62.58 40.21
CA TYR A 459 59.12 -61.70 39.10
C TYR A 459 58.90 -60.26 39.61
N GLU A 460 59.37 -59.27 38.84
CA GLU A 460 59.17 -57.84 39.10
C GLU A 460 58.21 -57.25 38.06
N ILE A 461 57.23 -56.45 38.48
CA ILE A 461 56.31 -55.75 37.57
C ILE A 461 57.02 -54.55 36.97
N VAL A 462 57.19 -54.54 35.64
CA VAL A 462 57.84 -53.45 34.88
C VAL A 462 56.85 -52.59 34.11
N GLY A 463 55.58 -53.01 34.06
CA GLY A 463 54.50 -52.24 33.44
C GLY A 463 53.12 -52.71 33.89
N THR A 464 52.18 -51.77 33.99
CA THR A 464 50.76 -52.03 34.21
C THR A 464 49.96 -51.18 33.23
N PHE A 465 49.15 -51.83 32.40
CA PHE A 465 48.37 -51.23 31.33
C PHE A 465 46.90 -51.57 31.49
N THR A 466 46.06 -50.81 30.80
CA THR A 466 44.63 -51.06 30.73
C THR A 466 44.23 -51.33 29.29
N MET A 467 43.34 -52.30 29.10
CA MET A 467 42.64 -52.53 27.85
C MET A 467 41.14 -52.42 28.10
N THR A 468 40.49 -51.51 27.40
CA THR A 468 39.03 -51.42 27.39
C THR A 468 38.50 -52.39 26.35
N VAL A 469 37.59 -53.27 26.78
CA VAL A 469 36.88 -54.18 25.89
C VAL A 469 35.44 -53.73 25.81
N ASP A 470 34.89 -53.67 24.59
CA ASP A 470 33.50 -53.28 24.37
C ASP A 470 32.79 -54.24 23.42
N GLY A 471 31.53 -54.56 23.73
CA GLY A 471 30.67 -55.43 22.94
C GLY A 471 29.32 -54.80 22.58
N GLU A 472 29.07 -53.53 22.92
CA GLU A 472 27.89 -52.79 22.49
C GLU A 472 28.20 -52.02 21.20
N GLU A 473 27.24 -51.91 20.28
CA GLU A 473 27.41 -51.08 19.09
C GLU A 473 27.02 -49.62 19.39
N PRO A 474 27.67 -48.62 18.77
CA PRO A 474 27.37 -47.22 19.06
C PRO A 474 25.98 -46.81 18.56
N THR A 475 25.14 -46.30 19.46
CA THR A 475 23.82 -45.75 19.09
C THR A 475 23.91 -44.28 18.72
N LEU A 476 23.13 -43.84 17.71
CA LEU A 476 23.08 -42.43 17.30
C LEU A 476 21.72 -41.80 17.55
N THR A 477 21.73 -40.59 18.09
CA THR A 477 20.59 -39.67 18.07
C THR A 477 20.77 -38.69 16.93
N ILE A 478 19.92 -38.80 15.90
CA ILE A 478 19.95 -37.92 14.71
C ILE A 478 18.85 -36.87 14.85
N THR A 479 19.15 -35.62 14.53
CA THR A 479 18.16 -34.53 14.52
C THR A 479 18.41 -33.60 13.35
N VAL A 480 17.36 -33.29 12.60
CA VAL A 480 17.38 -32.28 11.55
C VAL A 480 16.78 -30.99 12.10
N THR A 481 17.46 -29.87 11.93
CA THR A 481 17.00 -28.56 12.41
C THR A 481 17.18 -27.51 11.33
N GLN A 482 16.37 -26.45 11.36
CA GLN A 482 16.53 -25.31 10.46
C GLN A 482 16.39 -24.02 11.23
N THR A 483 17.31 -23.07 11.01
CA THR A 483 17.26 -21.78 11.68
C THR A 483 15.96 -21.05 11.33
N GLY A 484 15.17 -20.70 12.34
CA GLY A 484 13.88 -20.04 12.18
C GLY A 484 12.68 -20.98 12.15
N VAL A 485 12.89 -22.29 11.98
CA VAL A 485 11.84 -23.30 12.18
C VAL A 485 11.87 -23.74 13.64
N PRO A 486 10.75 -23.68 14.38
CA PRO A 486 10.72 -23.96 15.81
C PRO A 486 10.81 -25.46 16.15
N ASP A 487 10.39 -26.33 15.24
CA ASP A 487 10.28 -27.77 15.48
C ASP A 487 11.51 -28.52 14.95
N ASN A 488 11.97 -29.50 15.72
CA ASN A 488 12.97 -30.46 15.25
C ASN A 488 12.34 -31.40 14.23
N ASN A 489 13.13 -31.80 13.23
CA ASN A 489 12.74 -32.67 12.13
C ASN A 489 11.62 -32.10 11.25
N LEU A 490 11.43 -30.78 11.25
CA LEU A 490 10.62 -30.05 10.28
C LEU A 490 11.52 -29.06 9.54
N VAL A 491 11.47 -29.08 8.21
CA VAL A 491 12.26 -28.17 7.37
C VAL A 491 11.46 -27.72 6.14
N GLY A 492 11.87 -26.62 5.53
CA GLY A 492 11.29 -26.12 4.29
C GLY A 492 12.27 -25.24 3.49
N ASN A 493 11.81 -24.72 2.36
CA ASN A 493 12.66 -24.00 1.40
C ASN A 493 12.72 -22.47 1.62
N LYS A 494 11.89 -21.88 2.52
CA LYS A 494 11.80 -20.42 2.68
C LYS A 494 12.71 -19.84 3.75
N LEU A 495 12.72 -20.42 4.95
CA LEU A 495 13.53 -19.92 6.06
C LEU A 495 15.01 -20.32 5.90
N ASN A 496 15.92 -19.49 6.39
CA ASN A 496 17.37 -19.72 6.28
C ASN A 496 17.87 -20.06 4.86
N ASN A 497 17.23 -19.51 3.82
CA ASN A 497 17.48 -19.82 2.41
C ASN A 497 17.41 -21.33 2.09
N GLY A 498 16.51 -22.06 2.75
CA GLY A 498 16.34 -23.50 2.55
C GLY A 498 17.49 -24.35 3.10
N VAL A 499 18.35 -23.82 3.96
CA VAL A 499 19.47 -24.58 4.54
C VAL A 499 19.07 -25.21 5.87
N ALA A 500 19.07 -26.54 5.92
CA ALA A 500 18.88 -27.36 7.11
C ALA A 500 20.22 -27.89 7.64
N LYS A 501 20.22 -28.27 8.92
CA LYS A 501 21.38 -28.80 9.65
C LYS A 501 21.05 -30.17 10.23
N ILE A 502 21.88 -31.15 9.90
CA ILE A 502 21.91 -32.47 10.53
C ILE A 502 22.82 -32.37 11.75
N THR A 503 22.33 -32.85 12.89
CA THR A 503 23.13 -33.06 14.10
C THR A 503 22.99 -34.53 14.49
N VAL A 504 24.12 -35.18 14.70
CA VAL A 504 24.20 -36.58 15.07
C VAL A 504 25.01 -36.68 16.34
N VAL A 505 24.45 -37.31 17.38
CA VAL A 505 25.12 -37.49 18.68
C VAL A 505 25.25 -38.98 18.94
N ALA A 506 26.49 -39.46 19.03
CA ALA A 506 26.79 -40.85 19.37
C ALA A 506 26.71 -41.10 20.88
N SER A 507 26.39 -42.33 21.29
CA SER A 507 26.40 -42.76 22.70
C SER A 507 27.79 -42.70 23.33
N GLU A 508 28.82 -42.72 22.49
CA GLU A 508 30.23 -42.78 22.88
C GLU A 508 31.13 -42.14 21.81
N LYS A 509 32.45 -42.23 21.98
CA LYS A 509 33.41 -41.67 21.03
C LYS A 509 33.65 -42.62 19.87
N LEU A 510 33.43 -42.14 18.65
CA LEU A 510 33.64 -42.92 17.43
C LEU A 510 35.08 -42.83 16.91
N GLN A 511 35.57 -43.93 16.35
CA GLN A 511 36.74 -43.99 15.50
C GLN A 511 36.44 -43.40 14.12
N ASP A 512 35.30 -43.78 13.54
CA ASP A 512 34.88 -43.34 12.21
C ASP A 512 33.35 -43.23 12.13
N ILE A 513 32.87 -42.36 11.24
CA ILE A 513 31.45 -42.23 10.93
C ILE A 513 31.27 -42.17 9.42
N GLY A 514 30.29 -42.92 8.94
CA GLY A 514 29.89 -42.93 7.55
C GLY A 514 29.27 -41.60 7.08
N GLN A 515 28.84 -41.59 5.83
CA GLN A 515 28.21 -40.43 5.23
C GLN A 515 26.74 -40.34 5.64
N ALA A 516 26.22 -39.10 5.67
CA ALA A 516 24.79 -38.86 5.79
C ALA A 516 24.16 -38.88 4.39
N ILE A 517 23.17 -39.74 4.20
CA ILE A 517 22.36 -39.86 2.99
C ILE A 517 20.97 -39.27 3.27
N ILE A 518 20.51 -38.37 2.40
CA ILE A 518 19.13 -37.88 2.42
C ILE A 518 18.38 -38.63 1.33
N GLU A 519 17.38 -39.42 1.72
CA GLU A 519 16.67 -40.33 0.83
C GLU A 519 15.17 -40.33 1.11
N ASN A 520 14.39 -40.79 0.12
CA ASN A 520 12.96 -41.06 0.30
C ASN A 520 12.77 -42.44 0.98
N SER A 521 11.93 -42.52 2.01
CA SER A 521 11.70 -43.76 2.76
C SER A 521 10.72 -44.71 2.08
N GLU A 522 9.99 -44.27 1.04
CA GLU A 522 9.05 -45.08 0.26
C GLU A 522 9.62 -45.43 -1.14
N GLY A 523 9.35 -46.66 -1.62
CA GLY A 523 9.79 -47.12 -2.94
C GLY A 523 11.26 -47.56 -3.00
N THR A 524 12.00 -47.10 -4.03
CA THR A 524 13.38 -47.49 -4.38
C THR A 524 14.47 -46.93 -3.47
N GLN A 525 14.13 -46.22 -2.39
CA GLN A 525 15.07 -45.53 -1.50
C GLN A 525 16.06 -44.61 -2.25
N GLU A 526 15.53 -43.85 -3.21
CA GLU A 526 16.37 -42.95 -4.01
C GLU A 526 16.98 -41.82 -3.17
N ASN A 527 18.28 -41.61 -3.39
CA ASN A 527 19.03 -40.50 -2.81
C ASN A 527 18.52 -39.17 -3.39
N LEU A 528 17.97 -38.31 -2.52
CA LEU A 528 17.53 -36.97 -2.88
C LEU A 528 18.72 -36.01 -3.05
N LEU A 529 19.85 -36.31 -2.40
CA LEU A 529 21.11 -35.58 -2.50
C LEU A 529 22.30 -36.54 -2.58
N PRO A 530 23.44 -36.11 -3.16
CA PRO A 530 24.71 -36.83 -3.01
C PRO A 530 25.07 -37.01 -1.53
N PRO A 531 25.77 -38.12 -1.17
CA PRO A 531 26.20 -38.37 0.21
C PRO A 531 26.98 -37.20 0.83
N ILE A 532 26.69 -36.89 2.09
CA ILE A 532 27.19 -35.71 2.79
C ILE A 532 28.18 -36.14 3.88
N ASN A 533 29.39 -35.58 3.85
CA ASN A 533 30.38 -35.83 4.90
C ASN A 533 30.00 -35.08 6.19
N LEU A 534 30.08 -35.79 7.31
CA LEU A 534 29.88 -35.23 8.64
C LEU A 534 31.18 -34.67 9.23
N SER A 535 31.07 -33.64 10.05
CA SER A 535 32.22 -33.00 10.72
C SER A 535 32.05 -33.05 12.24
N THR A 536 33.15 -33.30 12.98
CA THR A 536 33.18 -33.35 14.45
C THR A 536 34.42 -32.66 15.02
N THR A 537 34.37 -32.35 16.32
CA THR A 537 35.54 -31.83 17.09
C THR A 537 35.88 -32.70 18.29
N ASP A 538 34.97 -33.55 18.74
CA ASP A 538 35.08 -34.38 19.94
C ASP A 538 34.99 -35.89 19.66
N GLY A 539 34.54 -36.27 18.45
CA GLY A 539 34.27 -37.66 18.07
C GLY A 539 32.93 -38.20 18.60
N ILE A 540 32.07 -37.33 19.14
CA ILE A 540 30.76 -37.69 19.71
C ILE A 540 29.64 -36.95 18.98
N THR A 541 29.80 -35.63 18.78
CA THR A 541 28.83 -34.79 18.10
C THR A 541 29.29 -34.49 16.69
N PHE A 542 28.48 -34.86 15.71
CA PHE A 542 28.74 -34.70 14.30
C PHE A 542 27.69 -33.81 13.65
N THR A 543 28.11 -32.94 12.74
CA THR A 543 27.19 -32.02 12.06
C THR A 543 27.48 -31.89 10.58
N ALA A 544 26.41 -31.67 9.81
CA ALA A 544 26.46 -31.27 8.41
C ALA A 544 25.28 -30.36 8.09
N THR A 545 25.34 -29.68 6.94
CA THR A 545 24.25 -28.84 6.44
C THR A 545 23.90 -29.24 5.01
N PHE A 546 22.63 -29.11 4.63
CA PHE A 546 22.16 -29.38 3.28
C PHE A 546 21.07 -28.41 2.85
N SER A 547 20.85 -28.30 1.54
CA SER A 547 19.76 -27.52 0.96
C SER A 547 18.53 -28.38 0.79
N VAL A 548 17.39 -27.91 1.30
CA VAL A 548 16.08 -28.54 1.19
C VAL A 548 15.51 -28.29 -0.20
N GLY A 549 15.18 -29.35 -0.93
CA GLY A 549 14.49 -29.28 -2.22
C GLY A 549 12.96 -29.28 -2.09
N GLU A 550 12.26 -29.35 -3.21
CA GLU A 550 10.81 -29.60 -3.26
C GLU A 550 10.56 -31.11 -3.02
N TRP A 551 10.51 -31.51 -1.76
CA TRP A 551 10.40 -32.92 -1.33
C TRP A 551 9.21 -33.13 -0.39
N ASP A 552 8.26 -32.21 -0.38
CA ASP A 552 7.07 -32.21 0.46
C ASP A 552 6.07 -33.33 0.15
N ASP A 553 6.22 -34.00 -0.99
CA ASP A 553 5.51 -35.24 -1.36
C ASP A 553 6.33 -36.51 -1.03
N ASN A 554 7.56 -36.37 -0.55
CA ASN A 554 8.42 -37.49 -0.19
C ASN A 554 8.39 -37.75 1.32
N SER A 555 8.42 -39.03 1.71
CA SER A 555 8.66 -39.44 3.09
C SER A 555 10.17 -39.36 3.39
N CYS A 556 10.68 -38.16 3.65
CA CYS A 556 12.11 -37.92 3.76
C CYS A 556 12.73 -38.53 5.04
N ARG A 557 13.93 -39.11 4.91
CA ARG A 557 14.76 -39.53 6.06
C ARG A 557 16.24 -39.25 5.84
N VAL A 558 16.95 -39.08 6.95
CA VAL A 558 18.42 -39.11 6.99
C VAL A 558 18.85 -40.52 7.36
N ARG A 559 19.73 -41.12 6.58
CA ARG A 559 20.41 -42.38 6.91
C ARG A 559 21.90 -42.13 7.11
N ILE A 560 22.46 -42.65 8.19
CA ILE A 560 23.92 -42.67 8.40
C ILE A 560 24.41 -44.05 7.99
N THR A 561 25.38 -44.10 7.07
CA THR A 561 25.80 -45.39 6.46
C THR A 561 26.49 -46.32 7.45
N SER A 562 27.26 -45.75 8.39
CA SER A 562 27.91 -46.52 9.46
C SER A 562 28.34 -45.62 10.62
N ALA A 563 28.55 -46.21 11.79
CA ALA A 563 29.24 -45.58 12.92
C ALA A 563 30.10 -46.62 13.63
N LYS A 564 31.42 -46.40 13.69
CA LYS A 564 32.39 -47.33 14.28
C LYS A 564 32.99 -46.72 15.55
N ASP A 565 32.89 -47.42 16.67
CA ASP A 565 33.49 -47.00 17.94
C ASP A 565 35.03 -47.21 17.97
N LEU A 566 35.68 -46.92 19.10
CA LEU A 566 37.13 -47.15 19.27
C LEU A 566 37.52 -48.63 19.45
N ALA A 567 36.58 -49.50 19.79
CA ALA A 567 36.78 -50.95 19.93
C ALA A 567 36.61 -51.71 18.60
N GLY A 568 36.02 -51.07 17.59
CA GLY A 568 35.68 -51.62 16.28
C GLY A 568 34.24 -52.14 16.16
N ASN A 569 33.34 -51.90 17.11
CA ASN A 569 31.92 -52.19 16.93
C ASN A 569 31.32 -51.16 15.97
N GLU A 570 30.52 -51.64 15.01
CA GLU A 570 29.96 -50.82 13.94
C GLU A 570 28.45 -51.01 13.87
N SER A 571 27.71 -49.91 13.98
CA SER A 571 26.27 -49.90 13.68
C SER A 571 26.04 -49.47 12.24
N THR A 572 25.07 -50.13 11.58
CA THR A 572 24.64 -49.85 10.21
C THR A 572 23.15 -49.50 10.17
N ASP A 573 22.71 -48.81 9.10
CA ASP A 573 21.30 -48.47 8.83
C ASP A 573 20.57 -47.66 9.91
N MET A 574 21.24 -46.70 10.56
CA MET A 574 20.55 -45.77 11.46
C MET A 574 19.86 -44.65 10.69
N VAL A 575 18.54 -44.56 10.88
CA VAL A 575 17.68 -43.65 10.14
C VAL A 575 16.89 -42.71 11.05
N GLN A 576 16.63 -41.50 10.56
CA GLN A 576 15.72 -40.53 11.19
C GLN A 576 14.87 -39.85 10.13
N SER A 577 13.55 -40.05 10.21
CA SER A 577 12.59 -39.35 9.36
C SER A 577 12.48 -37.88 9.74
N PHE A 578 12.27 -37.03 8.74
CA PHE A 578 11.96 -35.61 8.91
C PHE A 578 10.93 -35.17 7.87
N THR A 579 10.10 -34.21 8.24
CA THR A 579 9.06 -33.68 7.37
C THR A 579 9.61 -32.50 6.58
N VAL A 580 9.35 -32.50 5.27
CA VAL A 580 9.58 -31.35 4.41
C VAL A 580 8.23 -30.70 4.15
N ASP A 581 8.16 -29.40 4.42
CA ASP A 581 7.00 -28.59 4.11
C ASP A 581 7.44 -27.39 3.27
N THR A 582 7.07 -27.42 1.99
CA THR A 582 7.31 -26.35 1.01
C THR A 582 6.01 -25.71 0.51
N ARG A 583 4.85 -26.13 1.06
CA ARG A 583 3.54 -25.71 0.57
C ARG A 583 3.04 -24.51 1.34
N ALA A 584 2.48 -23.54 0.62
CA ALA A 584 1.76 -22.47 1.26
C ALA A 584 0.51 -23.01 1.96
N PRO A 585 0.17 -22.53 3.17
CA PRO A 585 -1.06 -22.91 3.85
C PRO A 585 -2.30 -22.50 3.04
N ILE A 586 -3.47 -23.05 3.36
CA ILE A 586 -4.72 -22.72 2.67
C ILE A 586 -5.54 -21.76 3.52
N ILE A 587 -5.98 -20.65 2.94
CA ILE A 587 -6.96 -19.73 3.55
C ILE A 587 -8.35 -20.16 3.06
N ASP A 588 -9.19 -20.73 3.93
CA ASP A 588 -10.48 -21.33 3.54
C ASP A 588 -11.59 -20.28 3.34
N ASP A 589 -11.81 -19.45 4.37
CA ASP A 589 -12.92 -18.48 4.38
C ASP A 589 -12.49 -17.10 3.85
N GLY A 590 -11.18 -16.91 3.63
CA GLY A 590 -10.62 -15.68 3.07
C GLY A 590 -11.11 -14.41 3.77
N LEU A 591 -11.15 -13.33 3.01
CA LEU A 591 -11.73 -12.05 3.39
C LEU A 591 -13.24 -12.00 3.12
N MET A 592 -13.92 -13.15 3.00
CA MET A 592 -15.38 -13.17 2.76
C MET A 592 -16.17 -12.44 3.85
N GLY A 593 -15.67 -12.42 5.10
CA GLY A 593 -16.28 -11.63 6.18
C GLY A 593 -16.33 -10.12 5.89
N ILE A 594 -15.28 -9.57 5.24
CA ILE A 594 -15.22 -8.19 4.77
C ILE A 594 -16.20 -7.98 3.60
N VAL A 595 -16.25 -8.91 2.65
CA VAL A 595 -17.08 -8.76 1.45
C VAL A 595 -18.58 -8.95 1.73
N SER A 596 -18.95 -9.83 2.68
CA SER A 596 -20.35 -10.17 2.97
C SER A 596 -21.21 -8.99 3.46
N GLY A 597 -20.59 -7.97 4.06
CA GLY A 597 -21.24 -6.73 4.48
C GLY A 597 -21.13 -5.58 3.47
N ALA A 598 -20.48 -5.83 2.32
CA ALA A 598 -20.22 -4.83 1.30
C ALA A 598 -21.03 -5.11 0.01
N ARG A 599 -21.45 -4.05 -0.67
CA ARG A 599 -22.06 -4.13 -2.01
C ARG A 599 -21.07 -3.64 -3.05
N GLU A 600 -20.95 -4.41 -4.12
CA GLU A 600 -20.19 -3.98 -5.30
C GLU A 600 -21.01 -2.94 -6.07
N ASN A 601 -20.44 -1.75 -6.27
CA ASN A 601 -21.13 -0.70 -7.00
C ASN A 601 -20.15 0.25 -7.69
N VAL A 602 -20.62 1.01 -8.69
CA VAL A 602 -19.86 2.12 -9.27
C VAL A 602 -20.23 3.37 -8.50
N VAL A 603 -19.40 3.76 -7.53
CA VAL A 603 -19.70 4.95 -6.70
C VAL A 603 -19.31 6.27 -7.35
N GLN A 604 -18.36 6.31 -8.30
CA GLN A 604 -18.03 7.53 -9.03
C GLN A 604 -17.77 7.30 -10.53
N PRO A 605 -18.04 8.30 -11.39
CA PRO A 605 -17.65 8.26 -12.79
C PRO A 605 -16.12 8.10 -12.93
N GLY A 606 -15.68 6.95 -13.44
CA GLY A 606 -14.27 6.67 -13.70
C GLY A 606 -13.53 5.85 -12.62
N THR A 607 -14.14 5.56 -11.47
CA THR A 607 -13.48 4.79 -10.38
C THR A 607 -13.66 3.27 -10.47
N GLY A 608 -14.23 2.75 -11.55
CA GLY A 608 -14.53 1.32 -11.66
C GLY A 608 -15.56 0.85 -10.61
N LYS A 609 -15.64 -0.46 -10.40
CA LYS A 609 -16.45 -1.05 -9.33
C LYS A 609 -15.67 -1.08 -8.02
N VAL A 610 -16.33 -0.70 -6.94
CA VAL A 610 -15.76 -0.47 -5.60
C VAL A 610 -16.70 -1.09 -4.56
N PHE A 611 -16.16 -1.72 -3.54
CA PHE A 611 -16.92 -2.31 -2.43
C PHE A 611 -17.27 -1.23 -1.41
N ARG A 612 -18.58 -0.95 -1.26
CA ARG A 612 -19.11 -0.04 -0.25
C ARG A 612 -19.73 -0.83 0.89
N TYR A 613 -19.43 -0.45 2.12
CA TYR A 613 -20.13 -1.00 3.29
C TYR A 613 -21.46 -0.32 3.54
N VAL A 614 -22.47 -1.10 3.94
CA VAL A 614 -23.79 -0.56 4.28
C VAL A 614 -23.73 0.23 5.59
N ASP A 615 -23.06 -0.30 6.61
CA ASP A 615 -22.96 0.34 7.94
C ASP A 615 -22.13 1.64 7.98
N ASN A 616 -21.33 1.91 6.94
CA ASN A 616 -20.36 3.01 6.86
C ASN A 616 -19.47 3.17 8.12
N VAL A 617 -19.15 2.09 8.83
CA VAL A 617 -18.27 2.12 10.02
C VAL A 617 -16.81 1.87 9.64
N THR A 618 -15.87 2.66 10.18
CA THR A 618 -14.42 2.53 9.88
C THR A 618 -13.79 1.27 10.46
N THR A 619 -14.34 0.68 11.52
CA THR A 619 -13.83 -0.55 12.15
C THR A 619 -14.44 -1.80 11.53
N LYS A 620 -13.61 -2.73 11.05
CA LYS A 620 -14.03 -4.02 10.47
C LYS A 620 -13.36 -5.19 11.18
N SER A 621 -14.10 -6.28 11.35
CA SER A 621 -13.54 -7.53 11.87
C SER A 621 -13.09 -8.40 10.71
N VAL A 622 -11.82 -8.78 10.71
CA VAL A 622 -11.25 -9.77 9.81
C VAL A 622 -11.25 -11.10 10.53
N ILE A 623 -11.94 -12.08 9.97
CA ILE A 623 -11.98 -13.45 10.47
C ILE A 623 -11.50 -14.32 9.32
N VAL A 624 -10.41 -15.05 9.52
CA VAL A 624 -9.90 -16.02 8.53
C VAL A 624 -9.70 -17.36 9.22
N THR A 625 -10.04 -18.41 8.49
CA THR A 625 -9.72 -19.79 8.85
C THR A 625 -8.57 -20.22 7.95
N VAL A 626 -7.50 -20.75 8.54
CA VAL A 626 -6.30 -21.18 7.81
C VAL A 626 -5.97 -22.61 8.18
N ARG A 627 -5.93 -23.49 7.19
CA ARG A 627 -5.48 -24.87 7.33
C ARG A 627 -4.11 -25.05 6.71
N ASP A 628 -3.37 -26.00 7.25
CA ASP A 628 -2.14 -26.46 6.62
C ASP A 628 -2.47 -27.53 5.59
N ASN A 629 -1.73 -27.54 4.50
CA ASN A 629 -1.81 -28.54 3.46
C ASN A 629 -0.58 -29.45 3.44
N ALA A 630 0.33 -29.31 4.40
CA ALA A 630 1.42 -30.26 4.62
C ALA A 630 0.87 -31.60 5.17
N PRO A 631 1.33 -32.74 4.64
CA PRO A 631 0.90 -34.06 5.08
C PRO A 631 1.33 -34.33 6.53
N GLY A 632 0.40 -34.81 7.36
CA GLY A 632 0.64 -35.13 8.78
C GLY A 632 0.59 -33.94 9.75
N ALA A 633 0.32 -32.72 9.28
CA ALA A 633 0.20 -31.54 10.14
C ALA A 633 -1.12 -31.54 10.93
N SER A 634 -1.11 -32.08 12.15
CA SER A 634 -2.25 -32.06 13.08
C SER A 634 -2.37 -30.77 13.91
N ASP A 635 -1.46 -29.81 13.76
CA ASP A 635 -1.31 -28.75 14.74
C ASP A 635 -2.22 -27.54 14.47
N GLU A 636 -3.10 -27.25 15.43
CA GLU A 636 -4.12 -26.20 15.35
C GLU A 636 -3.66 -24.81 15.86
N ASN A 637 -2.43 -24.65 16.40
CA ASN A 637 -2.11 -23.53 17.32
C ASN A 637 -0.75 -22.79 17.19
N THR A 638 -0.02 -22.83 16.07
CA THR A 638 1.32 -22.18 15.98
C THR A 638 1.59 -21.38 14.71
N ARG A 639 0.61 -21.24 13.81
CA ARG A 639 0.71 -20.38 12.61
C ARG A 639 0.59 -18.91 12.98
N VAL A 640 1.19 -18.04 12.16
CA VAL A 640 1.14 -16.58 12.37
C VAL A 640 0.46 -15.90 11.20
N VAL A 641 -0.53 -15.06 11.49
CA VAL A 641 -1.26 -14.30 10.47
C VAL A 641 -0.95 -12.82 10.65
N SER A 642 -0.78 -12.13 9.53
CA SER A 642 -0.72 -10.66 9.48
C SER A 642 -1.76 -10.13 8.53
N VAL A 643 -2.31 -8.96 8.87
CA VAL A 643 -3.13 -8.17 7.95
C VAL A 643 -2.38 -6.91 7.55
N ILE A 644 -2.53 -6.56 6.29
CA ILE A 644 -1.97 -5.39 5.64
C ILE A 644 -3.14 -4.55 5.14
N VAL A 645 -3.17 -3.27 5.51
CA VAL A 645 -4.17 -2.30 5.02
C VAL A 645 -3.42 -1.21 4.28
N ASN A 646 -3.72 -0.99 3.00
CA ASN A 646 -3.06 -0.01 2.14
C ASN A 646 -1.52 -0.10 2.20
N ASN A 647 -0.98 -1.31 2.10
CA ASN A 647 0.45 -1.64 2.19
C ASN A 647 1.12 -1.38 3.55
N VAL A 648 0.34 -1.09 4.61
CA VAL A 648 0.86 -0.98 5.98
C VAL A 648 0.58 -2.29 6.72
N ALA A 649 1.64 -3.03 7.03
CA ALA A 649 1.55 -4.29 7.75
C ALA A 649 1.29 -4.07 9.25
N MET A 650 0.29 -4.78 9.78
CA MET A 650 0.05 -4.87 11.22
C MET A 650 0.88 -5.97 11.86
N THR A 651 0.93 -5.99 13.19
CA THR A 651 1.66 -6.99 13.98
C THR A 651 1.18 -8.41 13.66
N ARG A 652 2.13 -9.34 13.51
CA ARG A 652 1.86 -10.78 13.36
C ARG A 652 1.35 -11.32 14.69
N ASP A 653 0.17 -11.94 14.66
CA ASP A 653 -0.43 -12.55 15.84
C ASP A 653 -0.60 -14.07 15.62
N PRO A 654 -0.38 -14.90 16.66
CA PRO A 654 -0.58 -16.34 16.56
C PRO A 654 -2.06 -16.69 16.38
N MET A 655 -2.33 -17.81 15.70
CA MET A 655 -3.67 -18.40 15.56
C MET A 655 -4.07 -19.25 16.77
N VAL A 656 -5.38 -19.38 16.97
CA VAL A 656 -5.99 -20.26 17.97
C VAL A 656 -7.05 -21.12 17.27
N GLU A 657 -6.95 -22.44 17.36
CA GLU A 657 -7.91 -23.42 16.82
C GLU A 657 -8.22 -23.21 15.32
N ASN A 658 -7.18 -23.06 14.49
CA ASN A 658 -7.29 -22.78 13.04
C ASN A 658 -8.06 -21.49 12.67
N ARG A 659 -8.36 -20.62 13.63
CA ARG A 659 -9.10 -19.38 13.39
C ARG A 659 -8.33 -18.17 13.89
N TRP A 660 -8.24 -17.16 13.04
CA TRP A 660 -7.68 -15.85 13.39
C TRP A 660 -8.78 -14.80 13.36
N THR A 661 -8.76 -13.87 14.32
CA THR A 661 -9.70 -12.75 14.36
C THR A 661 -8.99 -11.48 14.78
N LYS A 662 -9.14 -10.40 14.00
CA LYS A 662 -8.58 -9.09 14.31
C LYS A 662 -9.50 -7.98 13.83
N THR A 663 -9.63 -6.94 14.65
CA THR A 663 -10.29 -5.71 14.23
C THR A 663 -9.28 -4.79 13.53
N ILE A 664 -9.63 -4.33 12.33
CA ILE A 664 -8.88 -3.34 11.55
C ILE A 664 -9.65 -2.02 11.53
N THR A 665 -8.94 -0.92 11.31
CA THR A 665 -9.53 0.40 11.08
C THR A 665 -9.19 0.83 9.66
N LEU A 666 -10.21 1.09 8.85
CA LEU A 666 -10.11 1.65 7.51
C LEU A 666 -10.19 3.18 7.58
N SER A 667 -9.47 3.84 6.68
CA SER A 667 -9.53 5.31 6.57
C SER A 667 -10.81 5.74 5.85
N GLU A 668 -11.25 6.96 6.13
CA GLU A 668 -12.28 7.64 5.31
C GLU A 668 -11.84 7.70 3.83
N GLY A 669 -12.77 7.47 2.92
CA GLY A 669 -12.54 7.44 1.48
C GLY A 669 -12.05 6.09 0.95
N TYR A 670 -11.25 6.16 -0.11
CA TYR A 670 -10.78 4.99 -0.86
C TYR A 670 -9.62 4.27 -0.17
N ASN A 671 -9.83 2.99 0.14
CA ASN A 671 -8.84 2.05 0.63
C ASN A 671 -8.54 1.05 -0.48
N ALA A 672 -7.33 1.14 -1.03
CA ALA A 672 -6.92 0.41 -2.22
C ALA A 672 -6.92 -1.11 -2.02
N ILE A 673 -6.42 -1.57 -0.87
CA ILE A 673 -6.28 -3.01 -0.59
C ILE A 673 -6.31 -3.32 0.90
N VAL A 674 -7.04 -4.38 1.25
CA VAL A 674 -6.88 -5.12 2.51
C VAL A 674 -6.39 -6.51 2.14
N GLU A 675 -5.22 -6.89 2.63
CA GLU A 675 -4.55 -8.15 2.33
C GLU A 675 -4.30 -8.91 3.63
N VAL A 676 -4.61 -10.20 3.67
CA VAL A 676 -4.20 -11.12 4.73
C VAL A 676 -3.03 -11.95 4.21
N LYS A 677 -2.00 -12.11 5.04
CA LYS A 677 -0.92 -13.07 4.83
C LYS A 677 -0.88 -14.06 5.98
N ALA A 678 -1.03 -15.34 5.68
CA ALA A 678 -0.85 -16.42 6.63
C ALA A 678 0.50 -17.10 6.40
N TYR A 679 1.26 -17.30 7.47
CA TYR A 679 2.56 -17.98 7.46
C TYR A 679 2.47 -19.28 8.25
N ASP A 680 3.00 -20.36 7.68
CA ASP A 680 3.23 -21.62 8.40
C ASP A 680 4.55 -21.59 9.21
N LYS A 681 4.96 -22.76 9.72
CA LYS A 681 6.17 -22.93 10.54
C LYS A 681 7.47 -22.92 9.72
N THR A 682 7.41 -23.23 8.43
CA THR A 682 8.57 -23.30 7.53
C THR A 682 8.74 -22.02 6.70
N GLY A 683 7.82 -21.07 6.85
CA GLY A 683 7.82 -19.73 6.30
C GLY A 683 7.13 -19.59 4.95
N ASN A 684 6.39 -20.60 4.48
CA ASN A 684 5.55 -20.42 3.29
C ASN A 684 4.40 -19.48 3.61
N VAL A 685 3.89 -18.82 2.57
CA VAL A 685 2.92 -17.74 2.71
C VAL A 685 1.75 -17.93 1.77
N ALA A 686 0.55 -17.83 2.32
CA ALA A 686 -0.68 -17.70 1.55
C ALA A 686 -1.24 -16.29 1.70
N THR A 687 -1.81 -15.78 0.62
CA THR A 687 -2.32 -14.42 0.54
C THR A 687 -3.74 -14.42 0.04
N ASP A 688 -4.60 -13.66 0.70
CA ASP A 688 -5.93 -13.31 0.19
C ASP A 688 -6.11 -11.80 0.29
N ASN A 689 -6.79 -11.19 -0.68
CA ASN A 689 -6.97 -9.74 -0.72
C ASN A 689 -8.38 -9.32 -1.15
N VAL A 690 -8.78 -8.15 -0.66
CA VAL A 690 -9.96 -7.42 -1.14
C VAL A 690 -9.47 -6.04 -1.52
N GLU A 691 -9.66 -5.70 -2.78
CA GLU A 691 -9.30 -4.41 -3.34
C GLU A 691 -10.49 -3.46 -3.33
N ASN A 692 -10.22 -2.17 -3.50
CA ASN A 692 -11.23 -1.16 -3.83
C ASN A 692 -12.34 -1.02 -2.77
N ILE A 693 -12.00 -0.87 -1.50
CA ILE A 693 -12.97 -0.63 -0.42
C ILE A 693 -13.15 0.87 -0.22
N PHE A 694 -14.39 1.37 -0.20
CA PHE A 694 -14.69 2.78 0.07
C PHE A 694 -15.52 2.93 1.36
N ILE A 695 -15.10 3.85 2.25
CA ILE A 695 -15.79 4.18 3.50
C ILE A 695 -16.18 5.67 3.48
N ASP A 696 -17.44 5.98 3.75
CA ASP A 696 -17.93 7.36 3.87
C ASP A 696 -18.85 7.47 5.08
N THR A 697 -18.36 8.10 6.14
CA THR A 697 -19.09 8.20 7.42
C THR A 697 -19.90 9.49 7.53
N LYS A 698 -19.82 10.41 6.56
CA LYS A 698 -20.35 11.76 6.68
C LYS A 698 -21.64 11.92 5.87
N ALA A 699 -22.73 12.24 6.56
CA ALA A 699 -24.01 12.47 5.88
C ALA A 699 -24.03 13.80 5.09
N PRO A 700 -24.92 13.93 4.08
CA PRO A 700 -25.10 15.14 3.31
C PRO A 700 -25.51 16.34 4.16
N THR A 701 -25.18 17.54 3.71
CA THR A 701 -25.55 18.82 4.32
C THR A 701 -26.53 19.59 3.44
N ILE A 702 -27.53 20.24 4.04
CA ILE A 702 -28.59 20.97 3.34
C ILE A 702 -28.65 22.42 3.85
N GLU A 703 -28.60 23.38 2.93
CA GLU A 703 -28.68 24.81 3.20
C GLU A 703 -29.80 25.46 2.37
N PHE A 704 -30.69 26.20 3.05
CA PHE A 704 -31.74 27.00 2.41
C PHE A 704 -31.24 28.42 2.17
N VAL A 705 -31.02 28.79 0.89
CA VAL A 705 -30.34 30.05 0.52
C VAL A 705 -31.34 31.19 0.34
N SER A 706 -32.29 31.03 -0.59
CA SER A 706 -33.24 32.09 -0.92
C SER A 706 -34.58 31.57 -1.44
N ILE A 707 -35.64 32.34 -1.20
CA ILE A 707 -36.99 32.13 -1.75
C ILE A 707 -37.55 33.50 -2.20
N ALA A 708 -38.08 33.58 -3.43
CA ALA A 708 -38.55 34.82 -4.06
C ALA A 708 -37.51 35.97 -4.01
N GLY A 709 -36.23 35.65 -4.17
CA GLY A 709 -35.12 36.61 -4.08
C GLY A 709 -34.81 37.15 -2.68
N LYS A 710 -35.50 36.69 -1.63
CA LYS A 710 -35.22 37.01 -0.22
C LYS A 710 -34.35 35.92 0.41
N THR A 711 -33.50 36.30 1.38
CA THR A 711 -32.78 35.32 2.22
C THR A 711 -33.77 34.42 2.96
N TRP A 712 -33.57 33.11 2.88
CA TRP A 712 -34.54 32.13 3.37
C TRP A 712 -34.44 31.89 4.88
N THR A 713 -35.03 32.81 5.64
CA THR A 713 -35.30 32.63 7.07
C THR A 713 -36.58 31.82 7.28
N ASP A 714 -36.65 31.00 8.33
CA ASP A 714 -37.82 30.17 8.59
C ASP A 714 -39.06 31.05 8.85
N GLY A 715 -40.12 30.86 8.05
CA GLY A 715 -41.33 31.67 8.11
C GLY A 715 -41.26 33.01 7.38
N VAL A 716 -40.35 33.18 6.42
CA VAL A 716 -40.29 34.39 5.58
C VAL A 716 -41.57 34.58 4.77
N TYR A 717 -42.10 35.81 4.76
CA TYR A 717 -43.25 36.20 3.94
C TYR A 717 -42.80 36.59 2.52
N ILE A 718 -43.54 36.13 1.51
CA ILE A 718 -43.29 36.44 0.10
C ILE A 718 -44.58 36.89 -0.59
N ASN A 719 -44.46 37.90 -1.45
CA ASN A 719 -45.53 38.46 -2.29
C ASN A 719 -45.52 37.90 -3.72
N ASP A 720 -44.79 36.82 -3.93
CA ASP A 720 -44.68 36.09 -5.18
C ASP A 720 -45.31 34.71 -4.95
N ASN A 721 -46.43 34.44 -5.61
CA ASN A 721 -47.08 33.13 -5.57
C ASN A 721 -46.49 32.15 -6.59
N THR A 722 -45.49 32.57 -7.36
CA THR A 722 -44.69 31.71 -8.25
C THR A 722 -43.20 31.79 -7.91
N PRO A 723 -42.80 31.55 -6.65
CA PRO A 723 -41.47 31.93 -6.20
C PRO A 723 -40.37 31.03 -6.77
N GLN A 724 -39.25 31.67 -7.11
CA GLN A 724 -38.00 30.94 -7.31
C GLN A 724 -37.35 30.63 -5.98
N LEU A 725 -36.95 29.37 -5.78
CA LEU A 725 -36.22 28.88 -4.62
C LEU A 725 -34.80 28.48 -4.99
N LYS A 726 -33.88 28.59 -4.03
CA LYS A 726 -32.49 28.16 -4.15
C LYS A 726 -32.01 27.48 -2.87
N LEU A 727 -31.41 26.30 -3.03
CA LEU A 727 -30.79 25.49 -1.99
C LEU A 727 -29.35 25.17 -2.39
N VAL A 728 -28.51 24.91 -1.39
CA VAL A 728 -27.17 24.34 -1.56
C VAL A 728 -27.10 23.06 -0.75
N ILE A 729 -26.77 21.97 -1.41
CA ILE A 729 -26.74 20.62 -0.84
C ILE A 729 -25.37 20.03 -1.16
N LYS A 730 -24.62 19.62 -0.15
CA LYS A 730 -23.24 19.16 -0.32
C LYS A 730 -22.98 17.87 0.42
N ASP A 731 -22.09 17.07 -0.14
CA ASP A 731 -21.57 15.89 0.53
C ASP A 731 -20.16 16.17 1.08
N PRO A 732 -19.96 16.16 2.42
CA PRO A 732 -18.67 16.50 3.02
C PRO A 732 -17.54 15.55 2.62
N GLY A 733 -16.65 16.01 1.75
CA GLY A 733 -15.45 15.28 1.35
C GLY A 733 -15.51 14.71 -0.05
N TYR A 734 -16.63 14.86 -0.77
CA TYR A 734 -16.69 14.60 -2.20
C TYR A 734 -15.78 15.57 -2.99
N PRO A 735 -14.98 15.10 -3.97
CA PRO A 735 -14.95 13.74 -4.52
C PRO A 735 -13.95 12.78 -3.86
N ASP A 736 -13.09 13.23 -2.95
CA ASP A 736 -11.93 12.43 -2.51
C ASP A 736 -12.28 11.37 -1.46
N THR A 737 -13.16 11.72 -0.52
CA THR A 737 -13.51 10.92 0.67
C THR A 737 -15.01 10.73 0.87
N GLY A 738 -15.84 11.47 0.12
CA GLY A 738 -17.30 11.33 0.11
C GLY A 738 -17.80 10.73 -1.21
N LEU A 739 -19.00 10.16 -1.17
CA LEU A 739 -19.62 9.42 -2.28
C LEU A 739 -20.41 10.30 -3.25
N GLY A 740 -20.74 11.51 -2.84
CA GLY A 740 -21.56 12.44 -3.58
C GLY A 740 -23.04 12.05 -3.56
N ILE A 741 -23.89 12.95 -4.02
CA ILE A 741 -25.35 12.80 -3.97
C ILE A 741 -25.85 12.63 -5.40
N PRO A 742 -26.16 11.40 -5.85
CA PRO A 742 -26.83 11.19 -7.14
C PRO A 742 -28.16 11.94 -7.19
N ARG A 743 -28.52 12.47 -8.37
CA ARG A 743 -29.79 13.19 -8.56
C ARG A 743 -31.01 12.36 -8.14
N ASP A 744 -30.97 11.06 -8.35
CA ASP A 744 -32.04 10.11 -7.98
C ASP A 744 -32.17 9.95 -6.46
N ASN A 745 -31.10 10.23 -5.72
CA ASN A 745 -31.05 10.23 -4.26
C ASN A 745 -31.28 11.63 -3.66
N LEU A 746 -31.70 12.59 -4.47
CA LEU A 746 -32.17 13.89 -4.03
C LEU A 746 -33.66 14.01 -4.31
N LYS A 747 -34.41 14.34 -3.27
CA LYS A 747 -35.84 14.59 -3.33
C LYS A 747 -36.14 15.91 -2.66
N VAL A 748 -36.80 16.81 -3.39
CA VAL A 748 -37.24 18.11 -2.88
C VAL A 748 -38.73 18.21 -3.13
N TRP A 749 -39.51 18.41 -2.08
CA TRP A 749 -40.96 18.49 -2.17
C TRP A 749 -41.45 19.82 -1.62
N LEU A 750 -42.54 20.31 -2.20
CA LEU A 750 -43.36 21.34 -1.63
C LEU A 750 -44.53 20.70 -0.86
N ASP A 751 -44.84 21.25 0.29
CA ASP A 751 -45.90 20.80 1.18
C ASP A 751 -46.68 21.99 1.76
N ASN A 752 -47.96 21.79 2.13
CA ASN A 752 -48.92 22.85 2.48
C ASN A 752 -49.68 22.65 3.80
N ASP A 753 -49.43 21.60 4.59
CA ASP A 753 -50.23 21.28 5.78
C ASP A 753 -49.45 20.95 7.07
N ASP A 754 -48.21 21.44 7.21
CA ASP A 754 -47.35 21.38 8.42
C ASP A 754 -46.97 20.00 8.98
N ASN A 755 -47.49 18.91 8.41
CA ASN A 755 -47.26 17.57 8.90
C ASN A 755 -46.28 16.79 8.01
N TYR A 756 -45.08 16.58 8.54
CA TYR A 756 -43.92 15.92 7.94
C TYR A 756 -44.14 14.48 7.37
N LEU A 757 -45.36 13.93 7.42
CA LEU A 757 -45.66 12.50 7.26
C LEU A 757 -47.06 12.19 6.68
N ASN A 758 -47.66 13.04 5.85
CA ASN A 758 -48.78 12.61 5.01
C ASN A 758 -48.21 12.00 3.71
N ASP A 759 -48.61 10.79 3.34
CA ASP A 759 -48.05 10.01 2.19
C ASP A 759 -48.29 10.65 0.80
N THR A 760 -48.72 11.91 0.74
CA THR A 760 -49.02 12.61 -0.52
C THR A 760 -48.38 14.01 -0.51
N PRO A 761 -47.12 14.16 -0.96
CA PRO A 761 -46.52 15.48 -1.13
C PRO A 761 -47.36 16.33 -2.09
N TYR A 762 -47.42 17.65 -1.85
CA TYR A 762 -48.21 18.55 -2.69
C TYR A 762 -47.64 18.56 -4.12
N TRP A 763 -46.32 18.78 -4.28
CA TRP A 763 -45.57 18.61 -5.53
C TRP A 763 -44.11 18.19 -5.28
N GLU A 764 -43.58 17.27 -6.08
CA GLU A 764 -42.12 17.07 -6.20
C GLU A 764 -41.54 18.16 -7.11
N LEU A 765 -40.49 18.83 -6.64
CA LEU A 765 -39.88 19.95 -7.34
C LEU A 765 -38.70 19.46 -8.17
N GLU A 766 -38.60 19.96 -9.40
CA GLU A 766 -37.52 19.63 -10.32
C GLU A 766 -36.40 20.67 -10.25
N ASN A 767 -35.15 20.22 -10.34
CA ASN A 767 -34.02 21.15 -10.40
C ASN A 767 -33.90 21.77 -11.80
N MET A 768 -33.85 23.09 -11.87
CA MET A 768 -33.57 23.86 -13.09
C MET A 768 -32.07 24.03 -13.35
N ALA A 769 -31.24 23.92 -12.32
CA ALA A 769 -29.78 23.98 -12.45
C ALA A 769 -29.22 22.61 -12.86
N ALA A 770 -28.06 22.61 -13.51
CA ALA A 770 -27.30 21.39 -13.72
C ALA A 770 -26.92 20.80 -12.35
N TRP A 771 -27.32 19.55 -12.10
CA TRP A 771 -27.00 18.89 -10.83
C TRP A 771 -25.53 18.48 -10.81
N ASP A 772 -24.81 19.03 -9.85
CA ASP A 772 -23.45 18.63 -9.48
C ASP A 772 -23.58 17.75 -8.24
N TYR A 773 -22.92 16.58 -8.22
CA TYR A 773 -23.08 15.47 -7.26
C TYR A 773 -22.66 15.81 -5.82
N GLY A 774 -22.81 17.05 -5.37
CA GLY A 774 -22.49 17.50 -4.01
C GLY A 774 -21.21 18.33 -3.89
N LEU A 775 -20.48 18.61 -4.98
CA LEU A 775 -19.31 19.50 -4.96
C LEU A 775 -19.73 20.97 -4.79
N ALA A 776 -20.63 21.47 -5.63
CA ALA A 776 -21.33 22.74 -5.44
C ALA A 776 -22.87 22.59 -5.25
N GLY A 777 -23.41 21.39 -5.51
CA GLY A 777 -24.82 20.95 -5.40
C GLY A 777 -25.88 22.04 -5.24
N VAL A 778 -26.11 22.82 -6.31
CA VAL A 778 -27.14 23.87 -6.33
C VAL A 778 -28.46 23.26 -6.79
N PHE A 779 -29.50 23.45 -5.99
CA PHE A 779 -30.88 23.15 -6.38
C PHE A 779 -31.66 24.45 -6.52
N GLU A 780 -32.14 24.73 -7.73
CA GLU A 780 -32.97 25.89 -8.04
C GLU A 780 -34.26 25.42 -8.70
N ASN A 781 -35.41 25.89 -8.24
CA ASN A 781 -36.68 25.62 -8.89
C ASN A 781 -37.51 26.90 -8.94
N LEU A 782 -38.17 27.12 -10.07
CA LEU A 782 -39.24 28.11 -10.20
C LEU A 782 -40.55 27.38 -10.00
N ILE A 783 -41.28 27.71 -8.93
CA ILE A 783 -42.64 27.20 -8.74
C ILE A 783 -43.53 27.98 -9.70
N ASP A 784 -43.82 27.41 -10.86
CA ASP A 784 -44.54 28.05 -11.97
C ASP A 784 -46.06 28.05 -11.79
N ASN A 785 -46.57 27.17 -10.92
CA ASN A 785 -47.96 27.15 -10.51
C ASN A 785 -48.20 28.14 -9.37
N ALA A 786 -49.11 29.09 -9.60
CA ALA A 786 -49.52 30.06 -8.60
C ALA A 786 -50.03 29.37 -7.32
N LEU A 787 -49.27 29.52 -6.23
CA LEU A 787 -49.62 29.01 -4.91
C LEU A 787 -50.74 29.86 -4.29
N PRO A 788 -51.82 29.22 -3.77
CA PRO A 788 -52.77 29.90 -2.89
C PRO A 788 -52.06 30.51 -1.68
N GLU A 789 -52.68 31.50 -1.05
CA GLU A 789 -52.15 32.05 0.19
C GLU A 789 -52.21 31.01 1.32
N ASN A 790 -51.04 30.61 1.80
CA ASN A 790 -50.89 29.66 2.88
C ASN A 790 -49.43 29.65 3.40
N THR A 791 -49.19 28.91 4.47
CA THR A 791 -47.84 28.48 4.84
C THR A 791 -47.46 27.25 4.04
N TYR A 792 -46.30 27.29 3.40
CA TYR A 792 -45.73 26.18 2.65
C TYR A 792 -44.40 25.76 3.26
N TYR A 793 -44.07 24.48 3.10
CA TYR A 793 -42.83 23.87 3.54
C TYR A 793 -42.09 23.34 2.33
N VAL A 794 -40.79 23.63 2.24
CA VAL A 794 -39.90 22.89 1.34
C VAL A 794 -39.17 21.87 2.17
N VAL A 795 -39.38 20.60 1.84
CA VAL A 795 -38.74 19.45 2.48
C VAL A 795 -37.73 18.88 1.51
N VAL A 796 -36.52 18.67 2.00
CA VAL A 796 -35.38 18.18 1.24
C VAL A 796 -34.92 16.89 1.90
N TRP A 797 -34.91 15.80 1.14
CA TRP A 797 -34.26 14.54 1.49
C TRP A 797 -33.09 14.33 0.55
N ALA A 798 -31.88 14.16 1.09
CA ALA A 798 -30.67 13.92 0.33
C ALA A 798 -29.89 12.74 0.90
N SER A 799 -29.46 11.82 0.04
CA SER A 799 -28.67 10.65 0.42
C SER A 799 -27.49 10.46 -0.52
N ASP A 800 -26.30 10.27 0.04
CA ASP A 800 -25.15 9.73 -0.70
C ASP A 800 -25.23 8.20 -0.86
N ASN A 801 -26.18 7.54 -0.18
CA ASN A 801 -26.40 6.09 -0.22
C ASN A 801 -27.54 5.68 -1.13
N LEU A 802 -27.34 4.58 -1.87
CA LEU A 802 -28.39 3.92 -2.63
C LEU A 802 -29.43 3.36 -1.66
N TRP A 803 -30.64 3.90 -1.77
CA TRP A 803 -31.82 3.64 -0.95
C TRP A 803 -31.83 2.30 -0.20
N HIS A 804 -31.59 2.35 1.12
CA HIS A 804 -31.81 1.24 2.04
C HIS A 804 -32.73 1.66 3.19
N ALA A 805 -33.74 0.83 3.44
CA ALA A 805 -34.70 1.05 4.50
C ALA A 805 -34.00 1.00 5.86
N GLY A 806 -33.80 2.15 6.50
CA GLY A 806 -33.27 2.25 7.88
C GLY A 806 -32.10 3.21 8.06
N GLU A 807 -31.40 3.61 7.00
CA GLU A 807 -30.29 4.57 7.08
C GLU A 807 -30.74 5.88 6.43
N ASN A 808 -31.27 6.75 7.29
CA ASN A 808 -31.93 7.98 6.91
C ASN A 808 -30.92 8.97 6.31
N GLY A 809 -31.00 9.17 4.99
CA GLY A 809 -30.46 10.35 4.34
C GLY A 809 -30.85 11.63 5.10
N THR A 810 -30.07 12.69 4.94
CA THR A 810 -30.32 13.94 5.65
C THR A 810 -31.66 14.50 5.20
N VAL A 811 -32.55 14.75 6.17
CA VAL A 811 -33.80 15.48 5.93
C VAL A 811 -33.73 16.84 6.59
N ALA A 812 -34.09 17.87 5.83
CA ALA A 812 -34.30 19.20 6.35
C ALA A 812 -35.57 19.80 5.75
N SER A 813 -36.29 20.59 6.54
CA SER A 813 -37.44 21.35 6.08
C SER A 813 -37.31 22.81 6.47
N ARG A 814 -37.91 23.69 5.66
CA ARG A 814 -38.03 25.12 5.98
C ARG A 814 -39.32 25.69 5.43
N LYS A 815 -39.98 26.54 6.22
CA LYS A 815 -41.27 27.12 5.82
C LYS A 815 -41.13 28.53 5.25
N PHE A 816 -42.09 28.89 4.40
CA PHE A 816 -42.32 30.25 3.91
C PHE A 816 -43.83 30.50 3.82
N ILE A 817 -44.24 31.76 3.78
CA ILE A 817 -45.64 32.16 3.78
C ILE A 817 -45.93 32.92 2.48
N VAL A 818 -46.82 32.38 1.65
CA VAL A 818 -47.33 33.07 0.46
C VAL A 818 -48.46 33.97 0.90
N ASP A 819 -48.28 35.26 0.66
CA ASP A 819 -49.26 36.29 0.91
C ASP A 819 -49.18 37.27 -0.26
N VAL A 820 -50.14 37.22 -1.18
CA VAL A 820 -50.22 38.09 -2.37
C VAL A 820 -51.34 39.12 -2.23
N THR A 821 -52.02 39.12 -1.09
CA THR A 821 -53.13 40.01 -0.80
C THR A 821 -52.53 41.34 -0.41
N LYS A 822 -52.82 42.34 -1.23
CA LYS A 822 -52.44 43.70 -0.90
C LYS A 822 -53.11 44.10 0.42
N PRO A 823 -52.38 44.73 1.35
CA PRO A 823 -52.99 45.27 2.55
C PRO A 823 -54.03 46.31 2.14
N GLN A 824 -55.02 46.50 3.00
CA GLN A 824 -55.99 47.58 2.78
C GLN A 824 -55.26 48.92 2.71
N ALA A 825 -55.67 49.79 1.78
CA ALA A 825 -55.15 51.16 1.73
C ALA A 825 -55.32 51.83 3.10
N PRO A 826 -54.35 52.65 3.56
CA PRO A 826 -54.47 53.34 4.83
C PRO A 826 -55.83 54.02 4.98
N THR A 827 -56.48 53.83 6.12
CA THR A 827 -57.81 54.37 6.42
C THR A 827 -57.75 55.37 7.55
N SER A 828 -58.86 56.08 7.80
CA SER A 828 -58.93 57.13 8.82
C SER A 828 -57.82 58.17 8.67
N VAL A 829 -57.37 58.41 7.43
CA VAL A 829 -56.20 59.25 7.17
C VAL A 829 -56.60 60.71 7.32
N VAL A 830 -55.94 61.39 8.26
CA VAL A 830 -56.18 62.80 8.57
C VAL A 830 -54.86 63.55 8.48
N GLY A 831 -54.88 64.64 7.73
CA GLY A 831 -53.80 65.62 7.70
C GLY A 831 -53.99 66.69 8.78
N SER A 832 -52.90 67.18 9.37
CA SER A 832 -52.92 68.29 10.33
C SER A 832 -53.31 69.64 9.71
N VAL A 833 -53.46 69.70 8.39
CA VAL A 833 -53.98 70.84 7.63
C VAL A 833 -55.05 70.35 6.65
N SER A 834 -56.02 71.22 6.34
CA SER A 834 -57.05 70.91 5.36
C SER A 834 -56.47 70.80 3.96
N THR A 835 -56.80 69.74 3.24
CA THR A 835 -56.43 69.50 1.84
C THR A 835 -57.66 69.61 0.93
N GLY A 836 -57.41 69.85 -0.36
CA GLY A 836 -58.41 69.80 -1.42
C GLY A 836 -58.51 68.40 -1.99
N THR A 837 -59.65 68.04 -2.58
CA THR A 837 -59.84 66.72 -3.18
C THR A 837 -59.36 66.63 -4.63
N THR A 838 -59.08 67.76 -5.27
CA THR A 838 -58.55 67.83 -6.65
C THR A 838 -57.45 68.89 -6.75
N PRO A 839 -56.56 68.82 -7.76
CA PRO A 839 -55.52 69.84 -7.97
C PRO A 839 -56.07 71.26 -8.13
N ALA A 840 -57.25 71.40 -8.74
CA ALA A 840 -57.92 72.69 -8.93
C ALA A 840 -58.51 73.27 -7.63
N ASP A 841 -58.80 72.42 -6.64
CA ASP A 841 -59.32 72.80 -5.32
C ASP A 841 -58.22 72.75 -4.23
N ALA A 842 -56.94 72.75 -4.63
CA ALA A 842 -55.84 72.63 -3.68
C ALA A 842 -55.92 73.72 -2.61
N LYS A 843 -55.95 73.31 -1.35
CA LYS A 843 -56.15 74.26 -0.24
C LYS A 843 -54.83 74.97 0.09
N PRO A 844 -54.83 76.30 0.24
CA PRO A 844 -53.65 77.03 0.63
C PRO A 844 -53.29 76.72 2.09
N THR A 845 -52.00 76.54 2.37
CA THR A 845 -51.47 76.47 3.74
C THR A 845 -50.17 77.26 3.85
N SER A 846 -49.92 77.83 5.03
CA SER A 846 -48.67 78.49 5.40
C SER A 846 -47.86 77.71 6.43
N THR A 847 -48.29 76.49 6.80
CA THR A 847 -47.52 75.59 7.67
C THR A 847 -46.39 74.93 6.88
N SER A 848 -45.18 74.91 7.42
CA SER A 848 -43.98 74.39 6.73
C SER A 848 -43.91 72.86 6.64
N SER A 849 -44.84 72.16 7.28
CA SER A 849 -45.04 70.70 7.20
C SER A 849 -46.52 70.34 7.38
N ILE A 850 -46.87 69.13 6.96
CA ILE A 850 -48.14 68.46 7.26
C ILE A 850 -47.83 67.18 8.02
N THR A 851 -48.46 66.97 9.16
CA THR A 851 -48.46 65.68 9.86
C THR A 851 -49.66 64.89 9.36
N ILE A 852 -49.45 63.63 9.03
CA ILE A 852 -50.46 62.73 8.49
C ILE A 852 -50.54 61.55 9.44
N THR A 853 -51.74 61.29 9.92
CA THR A 853 -52.03 60.15 10.79
C THR A 853 -53.08 59.27 10.14
N GLY A 854 -53.02 57.97 10.34
CA GLY A 854 -54.05 57.06 9.87
C GLY A 854 -53.98 55.71 10.55
N GLU A 855 -54.83 54.80 10.10
CA GLU A 855 -54.84 53.40 10.46
C GLU A 855 -54.35 52.57 9.27
N ALA A 856 -53.64 51.50 9.57
CA ALA A 856 -53.21 50.52 8.58
C ALA A 856 -53.00 49.19 9.29
N GLU A 857 -52.82 48.14 8.50
CA GLU A 857 -52.47 46.83 9.02
C GLU A 857 -51.25 46.88 9.94
N SER A 858 -51.30 46.13 11.04
CA SER A 858 -50.21 46.08 12.01
C SER A 858 -48.93 45.58 11.36
N LYS A 859 -47.81 46.24 11.66
CA LYS A 859 -46.47 45.99 11.10
C LYS A 859 -46.31 46.34 9.62
N ALA A 860 -47.34 46.84 8.95
CA ALA A 860 -47.20 47.37 7.59
C ALA A 860 -46.33 48.64 7.58
N THR A 861 -45.47 48.76 6.58
CA THR A 861 -44.69 49.96 6.31
C THR A 861 -45.54 50.97 5.54
N ILE A 862 -45.73 52.14 6.10
CA ILE A 862 -46.38 53.26 5.43
C ILE A 862 -45.38 53.99 4.58
N LYS A 863 -45.68 54.13 3.28
CA LYS A 863 -44.92 54.96 2.35
C LYS A 863 -45.72 56.19 2.00
N VAL A 864 -45.04 57.33 1.91
CA VAL A 864 -45.64 58.60 1.50
C VAL A 864 -45.23 58.91 0.08
N TYR A 865 -46.16 59.38 -0.72
CA TYR A 865 -45.94 59.81 -2.09
C TYR A 865 -46.36 61.26 -2.26
N THR A 866 -45.61 61.99 -3.08
CA THR A 866 -45.89 63.37 -3.44
C THR A 866 -46.01 63.52 -4.96
N THR A 867 -46.82 64.45 -5.42
CA THR A 867 -46.95 64.83 -6.84
C THR A 867 -47.03 66.34 -6.97
N THR A 868 -46.40 66.90 -8.00
CA THR A 868 -46.55 68.33 -8.37
C THR A 868 -47.18 68.54 -9.74
N ASP A 869 -47.53 67.47 -10.44
CA ASP A 869 -48.11 67.47 -11.79
C ASP A 869 -49.60 67.10 -11.77
N GLY A 870 -50.26 67.24 -10.61
CA GLY A 870 -51.69 67.01 -10.46
C GLY A 870 -52.09 65.54 -10.41
N GLY A 871 -51.22 64.67 -9.90
CA GLY A 871 -51.52 63.24 -9.70
C GLY A 871 -51.12 62.34 -10.86
N VAL A 872 -50.43 62.87 -11.88
CA VAL A 872 -49.97 62.08 -13.04
C VAL A 872 -48.77 61.23 -12.66
N THR A 873 -47.79 61.82 -11.97
CA THR A 873 -46.60 61.13 -11.48
C THR A 873 -46.49 61.29 -9.97
N TRP A 874 -46.45 60.16 -9.27
CA TRP A 874 -46.27 60.10 -7.82
C TRP A 874 -44.87 59.61 -7.49
N THR A 875 -44.09 60.43 -6.79
CA THR A 875 -42.74 60.09 -6.32
C THR A 875 -42.77 59.78 -4.83
N GLU A 876 -42.07 58.72 -4.42
CA GLU A 876 -41.97 58.39 -2.98
C GLU A 876 -41.20 59.49 -2.25
N TYR A 877 -41.78 59.98 -1.15
CA TYR A 877 -41.13 60.83 -0.16
C TYR A 877 -40.59 59.93 0.95
N THR A 878 -39.34 59.48 0.76
CA THR A 878 -38.69 58.46 1.61
C THR A 878 -38.53 58.89 3.07
N GLU A 879 -38.39 60.19 3.35
CA GLU A 879 -38.36 60.75 4.71
C GLU A 879 -39.69 60.56 5.47
N GLY A 880 -40.78 60.31 4.76
CA GLY A 880 -42.10 60.07 5.33
C GLY A 880 -42.39 58.61 5.71
N ARG A 881 -41.44 57.69 5.52
CA ARG A 881 -41.67 56.25 5.79
C ARG A 881 -41.80 55.99 7.29
N THR A 882 -42.77 55.17 7.69
CA THR A 882 -42.96 54.74 9.08
C THR A 882 -43.56 53.34 9.15
N THR A 883 -43.48 52.66 10.30
CA THR A 883 -44.12 51.35 10.50
C THR A 883 -45.40 51.53 11.32
N ALA A 884 -46.51 50.97 10.85
CA ALA A 884 -47.78 51.00 11.54
C ALA A 884 -47.83 49.98 12.69
N GLY A 885 -48.35 50.37 13.86
CA GLY A 885 -48.69 49.44 14.94
C GLY A 885 -50.14 48.96 14.80
N SER A 886 -51.06 49.91 14.75
CA SER A 886 -52.46 49.79 14.34
C SER A 886 -52.93 51.15 13.83
N THR A 887 -52.40 52.21 14.45
CA THR A 887 -52.28 53.56 13.91
C THR A 887 -50.84 53.84 13.47
N TRP A 888 -50.68 54.89 12.66
CA TRP A 888 -49.40 55.41 12.21
C TRP A 888 -49.43 56.94 12.17
N THR A 889 -48.25 57.55 12.26
CA THR A 889 -48.07 59.00 12.14
C THR A 889 -46.77 59.27 11.42
N THR A 890 -46.80 60.16 10.45
CA THR A 890 -45.62 60.64 9.71
C THR A 890 -45.81 62.09 9.29
N SER A 891 -44.77 62.74 8.77
CA SER A 891 -44.84 64.14 8.33
C SER A 891 -44.21 64.35 6.97
N VAL A 892 -44.78 65.26 6.18
CA VAL A 892 -44.21 65.73 4.91
C VAL A 892 -43.77 67.18 5.06
N LYS A 893 -42.51 67.46 4.76
CA LYS A 893 -41.98 68.83 4.75
C LYS A 893 -42.44 69.55 3.48
N LEU A 894 -43.12 70.68 3.63
CA LEU A 894 -43.74 71.41 2.51
C LEU A 894 -42.82 72.46 1.87
N THR A 895 -41.72 72.81 2.53
CA THR A 895 -40.81 73.90 2.10
C THR A 895 -40.19 73.67 0.72
N GLY A 896 -39.96 72.41 0.32
CA GLY A 896 -39.44 72.07 -1.01
C GLY A 896 -40.46 72.19 -2.15
N PHE A 897 -41.72 72.40 -1.83
CA PHE A 897 -42.85 72.44 -2.77
C PHE A 897 -43.54 73.81 -2.82
N ALA A 898 -42.88 74.87 -2.33
CA ALA A 898 -43.44 76.22 -2.26
C ALA A 898 -43.97 76.70 -3.62
N GLY A 899 -45.18 77.25 -3.61
CA GLY A 899 -45.86 77.79 -4.79
C GLY A 899 -46.35 76.76 -5.81
N LYS A 900 -46.13 75.46 -5.57
CA LYS A 900 -46.65 74.36 -6.41
C LYS A 900 -47.90 73.75 -5.77
N VAL A 901 -48.81 73.25 -6.61
CA VAL A 901 -49.88 72.35 -6.15
C VAL A 901 -49.23 71.01 -5.82
N LEU A 902 -49.18 70.66 -4.53
CA LEU A 902 -48.65 69.40 -4.03
C LEU A 902 -49.82 68.45 -3.72
N GLY A 903 -49.90 67.34 -4.42
CA GLY A 903 -50.71 66.20 -3.99
C GLY A 903 -49.90 65.31 -3.05
N ILE A 904 -50.55 64.78 -2.02
CA ILE A 904 -49.96 63.82 -1.09
C ILE A 904 -50.84 62.57 -1.05
N ALA A 905 -50.20 61.40 -1.11
CA ALA A 905 -50.84 60.11 -0.98
C ALA A 905 -50.01 59.20 -0.09
N VAL A 906 -50.65 58.19 0.47
CA VAL A 906 -49.99 57.18 1.31
C VAL A 906 -50.39 55.79 0.86
N THR A 907 -49.49 54.84 1.02
CA THR A 907 -49.75 53.40 0.88
C THR A 907 -49.29 52.68 2.14
N ALA A 908 -49.84 51.49 2.37
CA ALA A 908 -49.30 50.53 3.31
C ALA A 908 -48.62 49.40 2.52
N THR A 909 -47.49 48.91 3.00
CA THR A 909 -46.80 47.73 2.49
C THR A 909 -46.74 46.69 3.59
N ASP A 910 -47.32 45.52 3.40
CA ASP A 910 -47.34 44.45 4.42
C ASP A 910 -45.96 43.77 4.61
N LEU A 911 -45.92 42.69 5.40
CA LEU A 911 -44.69 41.90 5.64
C LEU A 911 -44.23 41.10 4.41
N ALA A 912 -45.16 40.71 3.53
CA ALA A 912 -44.86 40.02 2.28
C ALA A 912 -44.24 40.96 1.23
N GLY A 913 -44.48 42.27 1.37
CA GLY A 913 -44.06 43.30 0.44
C GLY A 913 -45.16 43.72 -0.53
N ASN A 914 -46.42 43.30 -0.33
CA ASN A 914 -47.53 43.80 -1.13
C ASN A 914 -47.83 45.24 -0.73
N GLU A 915 -47.95 46.11 -1.73
CA GLU A 915 -48.28 47.51 -1.51
C GLU A 915 -49.77 47.76 -1.84
N SER A 916 -50.47 48.42 -0.90
CA SER A 916 -51.87 48.79 -1.04
C SER A 916 -52.09 49.76 -2.20
N ALA A 917 -53.36 49.97 -2.56
CA ALA A 917 -53.72 51.16 -3.33
C ALA A 917 -53.32 52.45 -2.59
N LYS A 918 -53.04 53.52 -3.34
CA LYS A 918 -52.79 54.85 -2.77
C LYS A 918 -54.07 55.40 -2.16
N TYR A 919 -54.00 55.82 -0.90
CA TYR A 919 -54.97 56.71 -0.30
C TYR A 919 -54.49 58.14 -0.53
N GLU A 920 -55.21 58.92 -1.35
CA GLU A 920 -54.91 60.33 -1.55
C GLU A 920 -55.33 61.14 -0.31
N VAL A 921 -54.34 61.70 0.38
CA VAL A 921 -54.53 62.62 1.50
C VAL A 921 -55.11 63.95 1.00
N GLY A 922 -54.80 64.30 -0.25
CA GLY A 922 -55.36 65.44 -0.98
C GLY A 922 -54.30 66.42 -1.50
N TYR A 923 -54.76 67.54 -2.05
CA TYR A 923 -53.95 68.56 -2.70
C TYR A 923 -53.87 69.84 -1.87
N LEU A 924 -52.68 70.39 -1.71
CA LEU A 924 -52.46 71.64 -1.02
C LEU A 924 -51.48 72.51 -1.81
N ILE A 925 -51.54 73.82 -1.58
CA ILE A 925 -50.52 74.76 -2.07
C ILE A 925 -49.86 75.36 -0.86
N TYR A 926 -48.58 75.08 -0.67
CA TYR A 926 -47.81 75.74 0.37
C TYR A 926 -47.39 77.13 -0.12
N THR A 927 -47.95 78.15 0.51
CA THR A 927 -47.57 79.55 0.32
C THR A 927 -47.03 80.06 1.66
N PRO A 928 -45.72 80.28 1.79
CA PRO A 928 -45.15 80.82 3.03
C PRO A 928 -45.84 82.15 3.38
N ALA A 929 -46.17 82.35 4.66
CA ALA A 929 -46.77 83.59 5.11
C ALA A 929 -45.79 84.76 4.90
N PRO A 930 -46.24 85.94 4.44
CA PRO A 930 -45.37 87.10 4.31
C PRO A 930 -44.78 87.49 5.69
N PRO A 931 -43.49 87.84 5.78
CA PRO A 931 -42.88 88.24 7.05
C PRO A 931 -43.60 89.46 7.64
N SER A 932 -43.96 89.42 8.92
CA SER A 932 -44.56 90.55 9.62
C SER A 932 -43.50 91.31 10.45
N ASN A 933 -43.52 92.64 10.30
CA ASN A 933 -42.95 93.67 11.18
C ASN A 933 -41.44 94.00 11.01
N LEU A 934 -41.13 95.04 10.21
CA LEU A 934 -39.89 95.82 10.31
C LEU A 934 -40.19 97.17 10.99
N ALA A 935 -39.70 97.39 12.21
CA ALA A 935 -39.78 98.69 12.90
C ALA A 935 -38.38 99.19 13.25
N GLY A 936 -38.05 100.43 12.89
CA GLY A 936 -36.80 101.11 13.25
C GLY A 936 -37.02 102.62 13.39
N SER A 937 -36.44 103.24 14.41
CA SER A 937 -36.63 104.67 14.70
C SER A 937 -35.49 105.52 14.15
N LEU A 938 -35.81 106.52 13.33
CA LEU A 938 -34.89 107.59 12.97
C LEU A 938 -35.65 108.90 12.70
N ALA A 939 -35.08 110.04 13.10
CA ALA A 939 -35.60 111.37 12.77
C ALA A 939 -35.25 111.77 11.32
N ALA A 940 -35.86 111.10 10.33
CA ALA A 940 -35.81 111.47 8.91
C ALA A 940 -37.13 112.12 8.46
N GLY A 941 -37.12 112.82 7.33
CA GLY A 941 -38.33 113.38 6.73
C GLY A 941 -39.29 112.30 6.27
N ALA A 942 -40.58 112.43 6.56
CA ALA A 942 -41.57 111.41 6.17
C ALA A 942 -41.75 111.30 4.63
N THR A 943 -41.43 112.37 3.90
CA THR A 943 -41.53 112.45 2.44
C THR A 943 -40.33 113.17 1.85
N ALA A 944 -40.07 112.98 0.56
CA ALA A 944 -38.95 113.62 -0.14
C ALA A 944 -39.00 115.16 -0.08
N ALA A 945 -40.19 115.76 -0.13
CA ALA A 945 -40.36 117.21 0.00
C ALA A 945 -40.08 117.75 1.41
N LEU A 946 -40.16 116.88 2.43
CA LEU A 946 -39.88 117.21 3.83
C LEU A 946 -38.56 116.58 4.28
N ALA A 947 -37.65 116.28 3.35
CA ALA A 947 -36.39 115.65 3.65
C ALA A 947 -35.61 116.48 4.68
N LYS A 948 -35.12 115.81 5.71
CA LYS A 948 -34.39 116.48 6.80
C LYS A 948 -32.92 116.56 6.44
N ALA A 949 -32.35 117.76 6.47
CA ALA A 949 -30.94 117.95 6.17
C ALA A 949 -30.05 117.58 7.37
N THR A 950 -28.86 117.03 7.11
CA THR A 950 -27.94 116.53 8.15
C THR A 950 -26.47 116.59 7.71
N ALA A 951 -25.58 116.89 8.66
CA ALA A 951 -24.13 116.84 8.47
C ALA A 951 -23.49 115.51 8.91
N VAL A 952 -24.29 114.56 9.37
CA VAL A 952 -23.80 113.23 9.78
C VAL A 952 -23.64 112.35 8.54
N SER A 953 -22.41 111.95 8.25
CA SER A 953 -22.03 111.20 7.04
C SER A 953 -22.45 109.74 7.03
N THR A 954 -22.79 109.18 8.20
CA THR A 954 -23.22 107.79 8.36
C THR A 954 -24.54 107.73 9.08
N LEU A 955 -25.48 107.02 8.48
CA LEU A 955 -26.78 106.77 9.05
C LEU A 955 -26.89 105.36 9.59
N ASN A 956 -27.06 105.21 10.90
CA ASN A 956 -27.29 103.91 11.52
C ASN A 956 -28.78 103.56 11.49
N LEU A 957 -29.06 102.34 11.03
CA LEU A 957 -30.38 101.75 10.93
C LEU A 957 -30.46 100.55 11.87
N THR A 958 -31.53 100.45 12.61
CA THR A 958 -31.80 99.32 13.50
C THR A 958 -33.25 98.90 13.34
N GLY A 959 -33.52 97.60 13.42
CA GLY A 959 -34.89 97.13 13.49
C GLY A 959 -34.99 95.67 13.90
N THR A 960 -36.19 95.13 13.76
CA THR A 960 -36.47 93.70 13.94
C THR A 960 -36.96 93.07 12.65
N ALA A 961 -36.73 91.78 12.47
CA ALA A 961 -37.31 90.93 11.43
C ALA A 961 -37.31 89.48 11.95
N THR A 962 -37.91 88.56 11.20
CA THR A 962 -37.83 87.13 11.54
C THR A 962 -36.36 86.70 11.64
N PRO A 963 -35.96 85.94 12.68
CA PRO A 963 -34.59 85.49 12.84
C PRO A 963 -34.00 84.86 11.57
N ASN A 964 -32.72 85.14 11.32
CA ASN A 964 -31.93 84.65 10.18
C ASN A 964 -32.37 85.13 8.79
N HIS A 965 -33.44 85.94 8.68
CA HIS A 965 -33.77 86.57 7.41
C HIS A 965 -32.74 87.63 7.03
N THR A 966 -32.46 87.71 5.73
CA THR A 966 -31.52 88.68 5.17
C THR A 966 -32.20 90.03 5.00
N ILE A 967 -31.68 91.07 5.63
CA ILE A 967 -32.15 92.45 5.52
C ILE A 967 -31.40 93.15 4.40
N LYS A 968 -32.13 93.71 3.45
CA LYS A 968 -31.58 94.53 2.37
C LYS A 968 -31.99 95.97 2.55
N VAL A 969 -31.07 96.89 2.27
CA VAL A 969 -31.29 98.33 2.30
C VAL A 969 -31.39 98.84 0.88
N TYR A 970 -32.30 99.78 0.66
CA TYR A 970 -32.54 100.45 -0.61
C TYR A 970 -32.46 101.95 -0.41
N THR A 971 -31.85 102.61 -1.39
CA THR A 971 -31.75 104.07 -1.48
C THR A 971 -32.43 104.56 -2.74
N THR A 972 -33.06 105.72 -2.68
CA THR A 972 -33.63 106.42 -3.84
C THR A 972 -33.15 107.86 -3.85
N THR A 973 -32.93 108.45 -5.02
CA THR A 973 -32.67 109.90 -5.17
C THR A 973 -33.71 110.61 -6.03
N ASP A 974 -34.73 109.89 -6.50
CA ASP A 974 -35.80 110.40 -7.36
C ASP A 974 -37.16 110.39 -6.63
N ALA A 975 -37.13 110.73 -5.33
CA ALA A 975 -38.30 110.79 -4.46
C ALA A 975 -39.06 109.46 -4.29
N GLY A 976 -38.40 108.32 -4.47
CA GLY A 976 -38.97 107.00 -4.26
C GLY A 976 -39.64 106.39 -5.49
N VAL A 977 -39.40 106.94 -6.68
CA VAL A 977 -39.83 106.35 -7.96
C VAL A 977 -38.97 105.13 -8.28
N THR A 978 -37.65 105.25 -8.13
CA THR A 978 -36.70 104.17 -8.35
C THR A 978 -35.91 103.89 -7.07
N TRP A 979 -35.95 102.65 -6.61
CA TRP A 979 -35.23 102.19 -5.43
C TRP A 979 -34.10 101.25 -5.83
N THR A 980 -32.87 101.69 -5.58
CA THR A 980 -31.66 100.92 -5.86
C THR A 980 -31.16 100.27 -4.58
N GLU A 981 -30.79 98.99 -4.65
CA GLU A 981 -30.22 98.31 -3.48
C GLU A 981 -28.90 98.96 -3.08
N TYR A 982 -28.80 99.34 -1.82
CA TYR A 982 -27.55 99.74 -1.19
C TYR A 982 -26.90 98.50 -0.59
N THR A 983 -26.17 97.76 -1.43
CA THR A 983 -25.65 96.43 -1.11
C THR A 983 -24.74 96.42 0.12
N ALA A 984 -24.04 97.53 0.39
CA ALA A 984 -23.19 97.69 1.57
C ALA A 984 -23.97 97.75 2.90
N GLY A 985 -25.27 98.03 2.85
CA GLY A 985 -26.16 98.02 4.01
C GLY A 985 -26.82 96.66 4.28
N LYS A 986 -26.55 95.64 3.47
CA LYS A 986 -27.14 94.31 3.62
C LYS A 986 -26.63 93.63 4.91
N THR A 987 -27.54 93.09 5.71
CA THR A 987 -27.23 92.38 6.96
C THR A 987 -28.20 91.22 7.18
N THR A 988 -28.07 90.47 8.27
CA THR A 988 -28.99 89.38 8.62
C THR A 988 -29.55 89.61 10.01
N ALA A 989 -30.85 89.36 10.18
CA ALA A 989 -31.48 89.41 11.50
C ALA A 989 -30.91 88.32 12.41
N SER A 990 -30.49 88.72 13.61
CA SER A 990 -29.96 87.81 14.62
C SER A 990 -31.01 86.80 15.08
N ALA A 991 -30.61 85.80 15.86
CA ALA A 991 -31.49 84.76 16.40
C ALA A 991 -32.68 85.32 17.23
N THR A 992 -32.55 86.53 17.78
CA THR A 992 -33.63 87.23 18.52
C THR A 992 -34.49 88.13 17.61
N GLY A 993 -34.21 88.16 16.31
CA GLY A 993 -34.88 88.97 15.31
C GLY A 993 -34.34 90.38 15.17
N ALA A 994 -33.46 90.85 16.06
CA ALA A 994 -32.88 92.19 15.96
C ALA A 994 -31.80 92.28 14.87
N TRP A 995 -31.72 93.42 14.19
CA TRP A 995 -30.67 93.72 13.22
C TRP A 995 -30.24 95.19 13.30
N THR A 996 -28.98 95.43 12.95
CA THR A 996 -28.40 96.75 12.82
C THR A 996 -27.53 96.82 11.56
N THR A 997 -27.59 97.93 10.85
CA THR A 997 -26.74 98.21 9.68
C THR A 997 -26.57 99.72 9.51
N SER A 998 -25.76 100.17 8.56
CA SER A 998 -25.57 101.60 8.31
C SER A 998 -25.55 101.95 6.83
N VAL A 999 -25.88 103.20 6.52
CA VAL A 999 -25.82 103.78 5.17
C VAL A 999 -24.88 104.95 5.17
N GLN A 1000 -23.87 104.92 4.29
CA GLN A 1000 -22.99 106.08 4.09
C GLN A 1000 -23.66 107.10 3.17
N LEU A 1001 -23.91 108.30 3.71
CA LEU A 1001 -24.60 109.38 3.00
C LEU A 1001 -23.64 110.28 2.20
N SER A 1002 -22.33 110.16 2.42
CA SER A 1002 -21.31 110.97 1.74
C SER A 1002 -21.33 110.87 0.21
N GLY A 1003 -21.68 109.70 -0.33
CA GLY A 1003 -21.86 109.49 -1.77
C GLY A 1003 -23.10 110.16 -2.38
N PHE A 1004 -23.95 110.75 -1.54
CA PHE A 1004 -25.21 111.38 -1.92
C PHE A 1004 -25.32 112.85 -1.50
N ALA A 1005 -24.19 113.51 -1.26
CA ALA A 1005 -24.15 114.92 -0.85
C ALA A 1005 -25.00 115.80 -1.80
N GLY A 1006 -25.84 116.65 -1.20
CA GLY A 1006 -26.71 117.57 -1.93
C GLY A 1006 -27.92 116.95 -2.63
N LYS A 1007 -28.12 115.64 -2.54
CA LYS A 1007 -29.29 114.95 -3.08
C LYS A 1007 -30.28 114.62 -1.97
N THR A 1008 -31.57 114.66 -2.29
CA THR A 1008 -32.60 114.08 -1.41
C THR A 1008 -32.56 112.57 -1.54
N VAL A 1009 -32.14 111.88 -0.48
CA VAL A 1009 -32.03 110.42 -0.42
C VAL A 1009 -33.16 109.86 0.43
N GLY A 1010 -33.98 109.00 -0.16
CA GLY A 1010 -34.91 108.16 0.59
C GLY A 1010 -34.24 106.83 0.97
N ILE A 1011 -34.55 106.32 2.16
CA ILE A 1011 -34.05 105.03 2.66
C ILE A 1011 -35.23 104.10 2.91
N ALA A 1012 -35.12 102.86 2.45
CA ALA A 1012 -36.10 101.81 2.70
C ALA A 1012 -35.40 100.47 2.91
N VAL A 1013 -36.09 99.52 3.52
CA VAL A 1013 -35.54 98.19 3.83
C VAL A 1013 -36.54 97.08 3.54
N THR A 1014 -36.04 95.89 3.26
CA THR A 1014 -36.81 94.65 3.11
C THR A 1014 -36.13 93.51 3.87
N ALA A 1015 -36.88 92.44 4.11
CA ALA A 1015 -36.35 91.17 4.59
C ALA A 1015 -36.57 90.08 3.53
N THR A 1016 -35.58 89.24 3.31
CA THR A 1016 -35.61 88.07 2.41
C THR A 1016 -35.51 86.80 3.24
N ASP A 1017 -36.44 85.87 3.03
CA ASP A 1017 -36.42 84.55 3.66
C ASP A 1017 -35.37 83.60 3.04
N GLU A 1018 -35.19 82.40 3.62
CA GLU A 1018 -34.27 81.38 3.10
C GLU A 1018 -34.70 80.83 1.72
N GLY A 1019 -35.98 80.98 1.35
CA GLY A 1019 -36.53 80.64 0.03
C GLY A 1019 -36.28 81.70 -1.04
N GLY A 1020 -35.62 82.81 -0.69
CA GLY A 1020 -35.30 83.90 -1.62
C GLY A 1020 -36.44 84.90 -1.85
N ASN A 1021 -37.55 84.81 -1.11
CA ASN A 1021 -38.69 85.70 -1.25
C ASN A 1021 -38.46 86.99 -0.46
N GLU A 1022 -38.58 88.15 -1.10
CA GLU A 1022 -38.34 89.46 -0.49
C GLU A 1022 -39.64 90.17 -0.10
N SER A 1023 -39.67 90.76 1.10
CA SER A 1023 -40.80 91.53 1.61
C SER A 1023 -41.00 92.85 0.85
N THR A 1024 -42.15 93.50 1.04
CA THR A 1024 -42.37 94.88 0.56
C THR A 1024 -41.43 95.87 1.25
N LYS A 1025 -41.06 96.97 0.54
CA LYS A 1025 -40.12 97.98 1.06
C LYS A 1025 -40.78 98.80 2.16
N THR A 1026 -40.16 98.81 3.34
CA THR A 1026 -40.55 99.68 4.45
C THR A 1026 -39.68 100.93 4.40
N ILE A 1027 -40.29 102.10 4.21
CA ILE A 1027 -39.58 103.37 4.07
C ILE A 1027 -39.24 103.94 5.45
N TYR A 1028 -37.96 104.24 5.67
CA TYR A 1028 -37.43 104.83 6.91
C TYR A 1028 -37.42 106.36 6.87
N GLY A 1029 -37.49 106.96 5.68
CA GLY A 1029 -37.64 108.40 5.48
C GLY A 1029 -36.63 108.96 4.49
N TYR A 1030 -36.61 110.30 4.38
CA TYR A 1030 -35.83 111.06 3.41
C TYR A 1030 -34.91 112.07 4.10
N LEU A 1031 -33.68 112.18 3.58
CA LEU A 1031 -32.60 112.99 4.13
C LEU A 1031 -31.87 113.74 3.00
N ILE A 1032 -31.26 114.88 3.34
CA ILE A 1032 -30.27 115.54 2.48
C ILE A 1032 -28.98 115.61 3.27
N TYR A 1033 -27.90 115.06 2.74
CA TYR A 1033 -26.60 115.13 3.39
C TYR A 1033 -25.81 116.33 2.90
N ASP A 1034 -25.32 117.12 3.85
CA ASP A 1034 -24.48 118.28 3.62
C ASP A 1034 -23.42 118.42 4.71
N ALA A 1035 -22.15 118.42 4.30
CA ALA A 1035 -21.01 118.51 5.21
C ALA A 1035 -20.28 119.85 5.14
N ASN A 1036 -20.65 120.74 4.22
CA ASN A 1036 -19.86 121.92 3.89
C ASN A 1036 -20.54 123.17 4.42
N ALA A 1037 -19.91 123.86 5.36
CA ALA A 1037 -20.43 125.13 5.83
C ALA A 1037 -20.18 126.26 4.82
N PRO A 1038 -21.12 127.21 4.61
CA PRO A 1038 -20.90 128.38 3.77
C PRO A 1038 -19.82 129.28 4.40
N SER A 1039 -18.93 129.83 3.57
CA SER A 1039 -17.93 130.80 4.03
C SER A 1039 -18.34 132.22 3.68
N VAL A 1040 -17.91 133.19 4.49
CA VAL A 1040 -18.16 134.61 4.25
C VAL A 1040 -16.83 135.31 4.07
N GLU A 1041 -16.78 136.25 3.15
CA GLU A 1041 -15.65 137.17 2.97
C GLU A 1041 -16.19 138.60 2.98
N ILE A 1042 -15.55 139.51 3.73
CA ILE A 1042 -15.84 140.94 3.69
C ILE A 1042 -14.79 141.60 2.80
N THR A 1043 -15.23 142.17 1.68
CA THR A 1043 -14.35 142.76 0.66
C THR A 1043 -14.21 144.27 0.80
N SER A 1044 -15.17 144.94 1.43
CA SER A 1044 -15.11 146.36 1.79
C SER A 1044 -16.07 146.66 2.95
N PRO A 1045 -15.73 147.58 3.88
CA PRO A 1045 -14.46 148.30 3.98
C PRO A 1045 -13.34 147.38 4.48
N ALA A 1046 -12.09 147.77 4.28
CA ALA A 1046 -10.97 147.03 4.86
C ALA A 1046 -11.01 147.14 6.40
N SER A 1047 -10.56 146.09 7.11
CA SER A 1047 -10.46 146.14 8.57
C SER A 1047 -9.52 147.25 9.04
N GLY A 1048 -9.93 147.98 10.07
CA GLY A 1048 -9.24 149.16 10.61
C GLY A 1048 -9.71 150.50 10.02
N THR A 1049 -10.67 150.50 9.09
CA THR A 1049 -11.19 151.74 8.45
C THR A 1049 -11.74 152.72 9.49
N THR A 1050 -11.40 154.00 9.35
CA THR A 1050 -11.95 155.12 10.15
C THR A 1050 -12.96 155.93 9.35
N THR A 1051 -14.06 156.34 9.99
CA THR A 1051 -15.10 157.18 9.39
C THR A 1051 -15.71 158.11 10.43
N ASP A 1052 -16.30 159.23 10.03
CA ASP A 1052 -17.11 160.09 10.91
C ASP A 1052 -18.62 159.81 10.81
N GLN A 1053 -19.01 159.02 9.80
CA GLN A 1053 -20.39 158.69 9.50
C GLN A 1053 -20.98 157.72 10.54
N ALA A 1054 -22.26 157.91 10.86
CA ALA A 1054 -22.98 157.07 11.81
C ALA A 1054 -23.31 155.66 11.28
N THR A 1055 -23.14 155.44 9.98
CA THR A 1055 -23.34 154.15 9.31
C THR A 1055 -22.24 153.92 8.29
N ILE A 1056 -21.94 152.65 7.99
CA ILE A 1056 -21.01 152.26 6.94
C ILE A 1056 -21.55 151.08 6.14
N GLN A 1057 -21.36 151.09 4.82
CA GLN A 1057 -21.73 149.95 3.98
C GLN A 1057 -20.67 148.86 4.03
N ILE A 1058 -21.09 147.67 4.40
CA ILE A 1058 -20.32 146.43 4.37
C ILE A 1058 -20.70 145.68 3.10
N THR A 1059 -19.71 145.38 2.28
CA THR A 1059 -19.85 144.55 1.09
C THR A 1059 -19.02 143.29 1.25
N GLY A 1060 -19.56 142.16 0.82
CA GLY A 1060 -18.85 140.90 0.87
C GLY A 1060 -19.45 139.85 -0.05
N ARG A 1061 -18.91 138.65 0.04
CA ARG A 1061 -19.40 137.47 -0.66
C ARG A 1061 -19.62 136.34 0.32
N VAL A 1062 -20.67 135.56 0.07
CA VAL A 1062 -20.93 134.29 0.73
C VAL A 1062 -20.68 133.20 -0.31
N THR A 1063 -20.01 132.13 0.09
CA THR A 1063 -19.92 130.91 -0.71
C THR A 1063 -20.98 129.93 -0.24
N LYS A 1064 -21.40 129.07 -1.16
CA LYS A 1064 -22.36 128.01 -0.93
C LYS A 1064 -21.91 126.76 -1.64
N ASP A 1065 -22.50 125.63 -1.30
CA ASP A 1065 -22.35 124.45 -2.09
C ASP A 1065 -23.01 124.60 -3.47
N ALA A 1066 -22.46 123.91 -4.48
CA ALA A 1066 -22.90 124.06 -5.86
C ALA A 1066 -24.39 123.73 -6.06
N TRP A 1067 -24.91 122.80 -5.26
CA TRP A 1067 -26.29 122.30 -5.29
C TRP A 1067 -27.26 123.09 -4.40
N GLU A 1068 -26.77 123.99 -3.55
CA GLU A 1068 -27.59 124.85 -2.70
C GLU A 1068 -28.04 126.12 -3.40
N SER A 1069 -29.00 126.83 -2.83
CA SER A 1069 -29.37 128.19 -3.27
C SER A 1069 -28.96 129.18 -2.18
N TYR A 1070 -28.52 130.39 -2.56
CA TYR A 1070 -28.23 131.45 -1.58
C TYR A 1070 -29.46 131.84 -0.76
N SER A 1071 -30.68 131.59 -1.25
CA SER A 1071 -31.92 131.76 -0.49
C SER A 1071 -32.04 130.84 0.73
N ASN A 1072 -31.24 129.77 0.78
CA ASN A 1072 -31.22 128.81 1.87
C ASN A 1072 -30.09 129.11 2.87
N ILE A 1073 -29.28 130.13 2.61
CA ILE A 1073 -28.21 130.55 3.49
C ILE A 1073 -28.62 131.83 4.20
N THR A 1074 -28.56 131.78 5.51
CA THR A 1074 -28.74 132.95 6.37
C THR A 1074 -27.37 133.54 6.67
N LEU A 1075 -27.10 134.73 6.14
CA LEU A 1075 -25.96 135.55 6.54
C LEU A 1075 -26.38 136.49 7.67
N THR A 1076 -25.58 136.54 8.72
CA THR A 1076 -25.75 137.50 9.81
C THR A 1076 -24.55 138.44 9.89
N LEU A 1077 -24.80 139.73 10.06
CA LEU A 1077 -23.80 140.72 10.46
C LEU A 1077 -24.08 141.15 11.88
N GLN A 1078 -23.07 141.08 12.74
CA GLN A 1078 -23.15 141.48 14.13
C GLN A 1078 -22.20 142.64 14.40
N VAL A 1079 -22.69 143.69 15.05
CA VAL A 1079 -21.87 144.79 15.57
C VAL A 1079 -22.20 145.00 17.04
N GLY A 1080 -21.18 144.84 17.89
CA GLY A 1080 -21.41 144.76 19.34
C GLY A 1080 -22.25 143.53 19.70
N THR A 1081 -23.33 143.70 20.46
CA THR A 1081 -24.22 142.60 20.89
C THR A 1081 -25.41 142.36 19.98
N GLY A 1082 -25.66 143.22 18.97
CA GLY A 1082 -26.78 143.09 18.05
C GLY A 1082 -26.35 142.41 16.75
N ALA A 1083 -27.02 141.31 16.39
CA ALA A 1083 -26.88 140.62 15.11
C ALA A 1083 -28.12 140.86 14.24
N VAL A 1084 -27.93 141.09 12.94
CA VAL A 1084 -29.00 141.26 11.97
C VAL A 1084 -28.79 140.30 10.80
N GLU A 1085 -29.87 139.74 10.28
CA GLU A 1085 -29.85 138.95 9.05
C GLU A 1085 -29.73 139.87 7.84
N VAL A 1086 -28.83 139.50 6.93
CA VAL A 1086 -28.43 140.31 5.80
C VAL A 1086 -28.84 139.60 4.52
N PRO A 1087 -29.59 140.28 3.63
CA PRO A 1087 -29.97 139.70 2.35
C PRO A 1087 -28.73 139.40 1.50
N ILE A 1088 -28.66 138.18 0.97
CA ILE A 1088 -27.63 137.74 0.02
C ILE A 1088 -28.21 137.85 -1.39
N GLY A 1089 -27.49 138.50 -2.29
CA GLY A 1089 -27.82 138.55 -3.71
C GLY A 1089 -27.73 137.17 -4.37
N SER A 1090 -28.42 136.98 -5.48
CA SER A 1090 -28.42 135.69 -6.21
C SER A 1090 -27.05 135.27 -6.74
N ASP A 1091 -26.07 136.19 -6.80
CA ASP A 1091 -24.68 135.92 -7.18
C ASP A 1091 -23.74 135.68 -5.98
N GLY A 1092 -24.29 135.63 -4.76
CA GLY A 1092 -23.57 135.43 -3.51
C GLY A 1092 -22.98 136.70 -2.91
N THR A 1093 -23.12 137.86 -3.56
CA THR A 1093 -22.69 139.12 -2.98
C THR A 1093 -23.70 139.65 -1.96
N PHE A 1094 -23.24 140.38 -0.97
CA PHE A 1094 -24.13 141.14 -0.09
C PHE A 1094 -23.61 142.55 0.09
N VAL A 1095 -24.54 143.49 0.29
CA VAL A 1095 -24.25 144.87 0.63
C VAL A 1095 -25.22 145.27 1.73
N TYR A 1096 -24.70 145.74 2.86
CA TYR A 1096 -25.53 146.12 3.99
C TYR A 1096 -24.97 147.32 4.74
N SER A 1097 -25.83 148.29 5.06
CA SER A 1097 -25.42 149.45 5.83
C SER A 1097 -25.57 149.17 7.32
N VAL A 1098 -24.46 149.22 8.03
CA VAL A 1098 -24.43 148.93 9.47
C VAL A 1098 -24.22 150.22 10.25
N ALA A 1099 -24.99 150.41 11.31
CA ALA A 1099 -24.81 151.54 12.22
C ALA A 1099 -23.57 151.36 13.11
N LEU A 1100 -22.82 152.45 13.30
CA LEU A 1100 -21.60 152.49 14.09
C LEU A 1100 -21.81 153.35 15.34
N ALA A 1101 -21.48 152.79 16.50
CA ALA A 1101 -21.30 153.56 17.71
C ALA A 1101 -20.01 154.40 17.61
N GLU A 1102 -19.92 155.48 18.37
CA GLU A 1102 -18.66 156.24 18.49
C GLU A 1102 -17.55 155.34 19.06
N GLY A 1103 -16.35 155.41 18.48
CA GLY A 1103 -15.21 154.54 18.84
C GLY A 1103 -15.07 153.30 17.94
N LEU A 1104 -14.32 152.30 18.42
CA LEU A 1104 -14.03 151.06 17.68
C LEU A 1104 -15.26 150.14 17.64
N ASN A 1105 -15.73 149.80 16.46
CA ASN A 1105 -16.78 148.83 16.23
C ASN A 1105 -16.17 147.56 15.64
N THR A 1106 -16.46 146.39 16.20
CA THR A 1106 -16.12 145.10 15.59
C THR A 1106 -17.34 144.57 14.89
N ILE A 1107 -17.20 144.30 13.60
CA ILE A 1107 -18.25 143.78 12.72
C ILE A 1107 -17.91 142.34 12.40
N VAL A 1108 -18.80 141.42 12.76
CA VAL A 1108 -18.62 139.99 12.55
C VAL A 1108 -19.68 139.50 11.57
N ALA A 1109 -19.26 138.95 10.44
CA ALA A 1109 -20.13 138.30 9.48
C ALA A 1109 -20.06 136.78 9.65
N ARG A 1110 -21.22 136.12 9.66
CA ARG A 1110 -21.29 134.65 9.74
C ARG A 1110 -22.46 134.13 8.91
N ALA A 1111 -22.21 133.13 8.08
CA ALA A 1111 -23.24 132.45 7.29
C ALA A 1111 -23.54 131.05 7.84
N THR A 1112 -24.76 130.59 7.64
CA THR A 1112 -25.21 129.22 7.90
C THR A 1112 -26.22 128.81 6.85
N ASP A 1113 -26.15 127.56 6.38
CA ASP A 1113 -27.13 126.94 5.49
C ASP A 1113 -28.30 126.28 6.26
N GLY A 1114 -28.32 126.42 7.59
CA GLY A 1114 -29.31 125.79 8.50
C GLY A 1114 -28.91 124.40 9.01
N VAL A 1115 -27.87 123.78 8.47
CA VAL A 1115 -27.29 122.49 8.89
C VAL A 1115 -25.89 122.70 9.45
N ASN A 1116 -25.06 123.42 8.69
CA ASN A 1116 -23.69 123.76 9.01
C ASN A 1116 -23.57 125.26 9.25
N VAL A 1117 -22.64 125.64 10.14
CA VAL A 1117 -22.45 127.04 10.52
C VAL A 1117 -21.03 127.47 10.18
N GLY A 1118 -20.91 128.38 9.22
CA GLY A 1118 -19.64 128.88 8.71
C GLY A 1118 -18.76 129.53 9.76
N THR A 1119 -17.46 129.54 9.52
CA THR A 1119 -16.50 130.27 10.35
C THR A 1119 -16.77 131.78 10.24
N PRO A 1120 -16.93 132.51 11.36
CA PRO A 1120 -17.19 133.94 11.30
C PRO A 1120 -15.96 134.72 10.80
N VAL A 1121 -16.19 135.77 10.03
CA VAL A 1121 -15.18 136.72 9.57
C VAL A 1121 -15.44 138.07 10.20
N SER A 1122 -14.43 138.65 10.84
CA SER A 1122 -14.56 139.93 11.54
C SER A 1122 -13.65 141.00 10.97
N ILE A 1123 -14.18 142.21 10.85
CA ILE A 1123 -13.40 143.43 10.60
C ILE A 1123 -13.68 144.46 11.68
N THR A 1124 -12.78 145.42 11.86
CA THR A 1124 -13.00 146.55 12.78
C THR A 1124 -13.18 147.86 12.03
N VAL A 1125 -14.08 148.73 12.46
CA VAL A 1125 -14.29 150.08 11.91
C VAL A 1125 -14.39 151.07 13.05
N THR A 1126 -13.57 152.12 13.05
CA THR A 1126 -13.59 153.14 14.10
C THR A 1126 -14.37 154.37 13.65
N ARG A 1127 -15.42 154.74 14.39
CA ARG A 1127 -16.15 155.98 14.14
C ARG A 1127 -15.64 157.12 15.03
N THR A 1128 -15.33 158.27 14.44
CA THR A 1128 -14.90 159.48 15.17
C THR A 1128 -15.91 160.60 14.97
N VAL A 1129 -16.51 161.15 16.04
CA VAL A 1129 -17.36 162.35 15.94
C VAL A 1129 -16.66 163.56 16.54
N THR A 1130 -16.69 164.68 15.83
CA THR A 1130 -16.16 165.97 16.32
C THR A 1130 -17.21 166.64 17.21
N PRO A 1131 -16.93 166.94 18.49
CA PRO A 1131 -17.91 167.56 19.40
C PRO A 1131 -18.30 168.98 18.96
N TRP A 1132 -19.60 169.34 19.06
CA TRP A 1132 -20.03 170.74 18.94
C TRP A 1132 -19.74 171.50 20.25
N SER A 1133 -19.08 172.66 20.15
CA SER A 1133 -19.02 173.65 21.22
C SER A 1133 -20.37 174.33 21.37
N THR A 1134 -20.67 174.79 22.59
CA THR A 1134 -21.57 175.93 22.81
C THR A 1134 -21.20 177.11 21.93
#